data_AF-A0AAX0J3S8-F1
#
_entry.id   AF-A0AAX0J3S8-F1
#
_cell.length_a   1.000
_cell.length_b   1.000
_cell.length_c   1.000
_cell.angle_alpha   90.00
_cell.angle_beta   90.00
_cell.angle_gamma   90.00
#
_symmetry.space_group_name_H-M   'P 1'
#
loop_
_entity.id
_entity.type
_entity.pdbx_description
1 polymer ?
#
loop_
_entity_poly.entity_id
_entity_poly.type
_entity_poly.pdbx_seq_one_letter_code
_entity_poly.pdbx_strand_id
1 'polypeptide(L)'
;MLENGYISQSNCESDIRGRLLAALIDEHLITPETHHKLTNTTTPPADLLRQLAQDNQLTITPTNLERACAEIADSVVGLHRARTAITQRWEQALNAQTATNTSQTPYSDLIQALRQRCRLEDRGSSAMLARCEQLVCDGHPAHPAAKTSLGIGDSFLHVLPEQTETIQLRFVAVDTDHAVVVGGHPVETISEAMPLLGARLNAELERRELHHHSVIPVHPFQWDNVINSEFAEEIASGTIVLLETTATAEPLMSVRTLRVSDATGSMHIKVALEIQLTGAVRGVSAGAVAAPAIASIIDDACTLDAGFIPRTDIDQPAFSVAYDRSAIRWNADSGIRAHCFGAVLRDDPTGKADDEIAMPVATLLARNPLTGATIAADLIDELSHRHNRHRDDIATDWFTALGKLLFVPAVALIARWGIALEPHPQNTIIILRDGMPHRIVVRDLGGCRLWANGPLAAHPIVDKLRATALIENDLIRLIDKVFYPLVANLHRNLITAAAITKPAQQRINLALSTHIAREYWRTTASHLHPADTVAIVFQRILGPVLPVKRVLGMRLSGAVTEQEYVADINPFENLELLTPESLRAACAPYSDWAHETLATRLHDAAVREGIDDSFPTLRDDIANAEENLALVRAQVTSRVNTPESYWDLLKGLPPHAAMIAADSYAISGHNVHPLAKLRRGFSIEESAAYGPEAGMSTDLRLVGVDKRMIDTSTTADCVQLIAHHFPHHIAYARTHLHEQGLDADSYAIIPVHPWQLEHVIREAFAEDIADHTMVPIPNIAIAAHPTISLRTLVPHAPTPSGTRPFIKCAVDVTLTSTRRSISQDSALGTPRVAGLVATALEQLRRETNVQPRAVVVPELSGLALSRDERSEGIDDSFRKTRQRGLSVLLRDDATAYLAPGEIAVSACALRGHEGVVPSPLRDINEEFFDDYVYDLMSTVLGLMMVKGIALEQHLQNTLVRIDLSGKTPVYRGIMLRDFSGLRAWAPRLQQWASDQVFEPGAITLTDDHEEFVNKGFYASVFGNLDGIVDEYSQARGVDAQSLWERVHVQINRFVQEAAGMLPAVDMEWMRRETIRRKGFVSMSLQGSSADIYVEERNPLAANPAWA
;
A
#
# COMPACT_ATOMS: atom_id res chain seq x y z
N MET A 1 -9.95 23.10 -33.33
CA MET A 1 -10.47 21.85 -33.94
C MET A 1 -11.11 22.06 -35.32
N LEU A 2 -11.92 23.11 -35.52
CA LEU A 2 -12.61 23.38 -36.79
C LEU A 2 -11.66 23.74 -37.95
N GLU A 3 -10.60 24.50 -37.70
CA GLU A 3 -9.66 24.97 -38.74
C GLU A 3 -8.71 23.87 -39.29
N ASN A 4 -8.49 22.79 -38.52
CA ASN A 4 -7.58 21.70 -38.91
C ASN A 4 -8.29 20.51 -39.59
N GLY A 5 -9.59 20.66 -39.89
CA GLY A 5 -10.39 19.61 -40.52
C GLY A 5 -10.70 18.41 -39.61
N TYR A 6 -10.51 18.47 -38.29
CA TYR A 6 -10.66 17.33 -37.36
C TYR A 6 -11.97 16.53 -37.52
N ILE A 7 -13.05 17.24 -37.85
CA ILE A 7 -14.39 16.68 -38.03
C ILE A 7 -14.59 16.09 -39.44
N SER A 8 -13.76 16.41 -40.44
CA SER A 8 -14.02 15.98 -41.82
C SER A 8 -14.08 14.45 -41.93
N GLN A 9 -14.95 13.97 -42.81
CA GLN A 9 -15.05 12.53 -43.09
C GLN A 9 -13.70 11.97 -43.58
N SER A 10 -12.94 12.74 -44.36
CA SER A 10 -11.60 12.37 -44.83
C SER A 10 -10.60 12.17 -43.69
N ASN A 11 -10.63 13.01 -42.65
CA ASN A 11 -9.74 12.86 -41.50
C ASN A 11 -10.16 11.70 -40.59
N CYS A 12 -11.46 11.48 -40.42
CA CYS A 12 -11.96 10.30 -39.69
C CYS A 12 -11.57 9.01 -40.40
N GLU A 13 -11.68 8.97 -41.73
CA GLU A 13 -11.24 7.85 -42.55
C GLU A 13 -9.73 7.63 -42.41
N SER A 14 -8.93 8.70 -42.46
CA SER A 14 -7.48 8.60 -42.30
C SER A 14 -7.06 8.09 -40.92
N ASP A 15 -7.76 8.49 -39.86
CA ASP A 15 -7.52 7.99 -38.50
C ASP A 15 -7.84 6.49 -38.41
N ILE A 16 -9.04 6.06 -38.83
CA ILE A 16 -9.41 4.64 -38.84
C ILE A 16 -8.47 3.80 -39.72
N ARG A 17 -8.01 4.32 -40.85
CA ARG A 17 -6.98 3.68 -41.68
C ARG A 17 -5.66 3.54 -40.94
N GLY A 18 -5.21 4.57 -40.25
CA GLY A 18 -4.01 4.50 -39.40
C GLY A 18 -4.13 3.40 -38.34
N ARG A 19 -5.28 3.32 -37.66
CA ARG A 19 -5.56 2.27 -36.66
C ARG A 19 -5.60 0.87 -37.28
N LEU A 20 -6.16 0.74 -38.49
CA LEU A 20 -6.18 -0.53 -39.21
C LEU A 20 -4.76 -0.98 -39.56
N LEU A 21 -3.94 -0.09 -40.13
CA LEU A 21 -2.56 -0.41 -40.49
C LEU A 21 -1.74 -0.77 -39.25
N ALA A 22 -1.87 -0.01 -38.16
CA ALA A 22 -1.24 -0.31 -36.88
C ALA A 22 -1.67 -1.70 -36.35
N ALA A 23 -2.97 -1.99 -36.31
CA ALA A 23 -3.45 -3.31 -35.86
C ALA A 23 -2.96 -4.45 -36.77
N LEU A 24 -2.89 -4.25 -38.08
CA LEU A 24 -2.41 -5.26 -39.02
C LEU A 24 -0.92 -5.60 -38.79
N ILE A 25 -0.09 -4.60 -38.48
CA ILE A 25 1.33 -4.83 -38.19
C ILE A 25 1.54 -5.35 -36.75
N ASP A 26 0.89 -4.74 -35.76
CA ASP A 26 1.04 -5.09 -34.34
C ASP A 26 0.54 -6.51 -34.03
N GLU A 27 -0.46 -7.00 -34.78
CA GLU A 27 -1.01 -8.35 -34.61
C GLU A 27 -0.39 -9.40 -35.57
N HIS A 28 0.69 -9.02 -36.26
CA HIS A 28 1.40 -9.83 -37.27
C HIS A 28 0.48 -10.40 -38.35
N LEU A 29 -0.48 -9.62 -38.82
CA LEU A 29 -1.41 -10.02 -39.89
C LEU A 29 -0.84 -9.74 -41.28
N ILE A 30 0.10 -8.80 -41.40
CA ILE A 30 0.83 -8.48 -42.64
C ILE A 30 2.34 -8.35 -42.36
N THR A 31 3.16 -8.41 -43.40
CA THR A 31 4.61 -8.21 -43.25
C THR A 31 5.00 -6.72 -43.17
N PRO A 32 6.15 -6.38 -42.56
CA PRO A 32 6.67 -5.01 -42.55
C PRO A 32 6.82 -4.38 -43.94
N GLU A 33 7.20 -5.17 -44.95
CA GLU A 33 7.32 -4.69 -46.33
C GLU A 33 5.96 -4.32 -46.93
N THR A 34 4.94 -5.13 -46.67
CA THR A 34 3.56 -4.82 -47.08
C THR A 34 3.07 -3.56 -46.36
N HIS A 35 3.30 -3.43 -45.06
CA HIS A 35 2.97 -2.22 -44.30
C HIS A 35 3.63 -0.96 -44.88
N HIS A 36 4.93 -1.03 -45.23
CA HIS A 36 5.66 0.11 -45.81
C HIS A 36 5.07 0.57 -47.15
N LYS A 37 4.65 -0.37 -48.01
CA LYS A 37 3.96 -0.05 -49.28
C LYS A 37 2.61 0.63 -49.06
N LEU A 38 1.96 0.34 -47.94
CA LEU A 38 0.63 0.86 -47.60
C LEU A 38 0.66 2.15 -46.78
N THR A 39 1.80 2.56 -46.23
CA THR A 39 1.89 3.69 -45.29
C THR A 39 1.34 5.00 -45.88
N ASN A 40 1.43 5.19 -47.21
CA ASN A 40 0.94 6.38 -47.91
C ASN A 40 -0.37 6.16 -48.70
N THR A 41 -1.06 5.04 -48.47
CA THR A 41 -2.32 4.77 -49.18
C THR A 41 -3.43 5.72 -48.74
N THR A 42 -4.22 6.20 -49.70
CA THR A 42 -5.44 6.98 -49.47
C THR A 42 -6.69 6.13 -49.59
N THR A 43 -6.55 4.83 -49.79
CA THR A 43 -7.66 3.88 -49.94
C THR A 43 -8.51 3.87 -48.66
N PRO A 44 -9.85 3.88 -48.75
CA PRO A 44 -10.70 3.74 -47.57
C PRO A 44 -10.39 2.46 -46.78
N PRO A 45 -10.47 2.44 -45.45
CA PRO A 45 -9.96 1.34 -44.63
C PRO A 45 -10.68 0.01 -44.87
N ALA A 46 -12.00 0.02 -45.10
CA ALA A 46 -12.73 -1.20 -45.43
C ALA A 46 -12.32 -1.77 -46.81
N ASP A 47 -12.12 -0.90 -47.80
CA ASP A 47 -11.69 -1.31 -49.14
C ASP A 47 -10.24 -1.78 -49.16
N LEU A 48 -9.39 -1.15 -48.35
CA LEU A 48 -8.01 -1.60 -48.11
C LEU A 48 -7.99 -3.02 -47.53
N LEU A 49 -8.86 -3.32 -46.57
CA LEU A 49 -8.97 -4.67 -46.02
C LEU A 49 -9.43 -5.69 -47.08
N ARG A 50 -10.39 -5.32 -47.95
CA ARG A 50 -10.81 -6.16 -49.09
C ARG A 50 -9.66 -6.39 -50.06
N GLN A 51 -8.92 -5.35 -50.42
CA GLN A 51 -7.79 -5.44 -51.34
C GLN A 51 -6.72 -6.39 -50.78
N LEU A 52 -6.38 -6.26 -49.50
CA LEU A 52 -5.42 -7.15 -48.84
C LEU A 52 -5.87 -8.62 -48.88
N ALA A 53 -7.16 -8.89 -48.69
CA ALA A 53 -7.69 -10.25 -48.83
C ALA A 53 -7.65 -10.74 -50.29
N GLN A 54 -7.98 -9.90 -51.27
CA GLN A 54 -7.93 -10.23 -52.71
C GLN A 54 -6.51 -10.50 -53.21
N ASP A 55 -5.53 -9.76 -52.70
CA ASP A 55 -4.10 -9.91 -52.99
C ASP A 55 -3.46 -11.09 -52.23
N ASN A 56 -4.27 -11.93 -51.58
CA ASN A 56 -3.85 -13.07 -50.73
C ASN A 56 -2.85 -12.68 -49.62
N GLN A 57 -2.89 -11.43 -49.15
CA GLN A 57 -2.09 -10.98 -48.01
C GLN A 57 -2.72 -11.35 -46.67
N LEU A 58 -4.03 -11.61 -46.65
CA LEU A 58 -4.78 -12.02 -45.46
C LEU A 58 -5.52 -13.34 -45.71
N THR A 59 -5.44 -14.26 -44.76
CA THR A 59 -6.25 -15.49 -44.79
C THR A 59 -7.54 -15.26 -44.03
N ILE A 60 -8.66 -15.12 -44.75
CA ILE A 60 -9.96 -14.79 -44.16
C ILE A 60 -11.11 -15.39 -44.97
N THR A 61 -12.18 -15.83 -44.29
CA THR A 61 -13.39 -16.30 -44.97
C THR A 61 -14.19 -15.12 -45.53
N PRO A 62 -14.91 -15.28 -46.66
CA PRO A 62 -15.71 -14.18 -47.22
C PRO A 62 -16.71 -13.57 -46.23
N THR A 63 -17.34 -14.39 -45.39
CA THR A 63 -18.30 -13.94 -44.37
C THR A 63 -17.65 -13.07 -43.30
N ASN A 64 -16.49 -13.49 -42.77
CA ASN A 64 -15.78 -12.70 -41.76
C ASN A 64 -15.22 -11.41 -42.34
N LEU A 65 -14.75 -11.45 -43.60
CA LEU A 65 -14.26 -10.26 -44.30
C LEU A 65 -15.35 -9.21 -44.44
N GLU A 66 -16.52 -9.58 -44.97
CA GLU A 66 -17.60 -8.61 -45.14
C GLU A 66 -18.10 -8.06 -43.81
N ARG A 67 -18.16 -8.89 -42.76
CA ARG A 67 -18.47 -8.41 -41.40
C ARG A 67 -17.44 -7.39 -40.91
N ALA A 68 -16.16 -7.70 -40.99
CA ALA A 68 -15.10 -6.79 -40.53
C ALA A 68 -15.09 -5.47 -41.33
N CYS A 69 -15.28 -5.55 -42.65
CA CYS A 69 -15.41 -4.38 -43.52
C CYS A 69 -16.61 -3.52 -43.14
N ALA A 70 -17.77 -4.12 -42.85
CA ALA A 70 -18.96 -3.40 -42.40
C ALA A 70 -18.72 -2.69 -41.06
N GLU A 71 -18.09 -3.36 -40.09
CA GLU A 71 -17.75 -2.76 -38.80
C GLU A 71 -16.77 -1.58 -38.92
N ILE A 72 -15.75 -1.71 -39.78
CA ILE A 72 -14.75 -0.66 -40.04
C ILE A 72 -15.39 0.53 -40.77
N ALA A 73 -16.22 0.28 -41.77
CA ALA A 73 -16.93 1.34 -42.49
C ALA A 73 -17.88 2.10 -41.55
N ASP A 74 -18.64 1.39 -40.72
CA ASP A 74 -19.50 2.00 -39.70
C ASP A 74 -18.69 2.77 -38.66
N SER A 75 -17.49 2.30 -38.29
CA SER A 75 -16.59 3.01 -37.37
C SER A 75 -16.12 4.36 -37.92
N VAL A 76 -15.89 4.51 -39.23
CA VAL A 76 -15.60 5.82 -39.86
C VAL A 76 -16.78 6.78 -39.67
N VAL A 77 -18.00 6.30 -39.94
CA VAL A 77 -19.23 7.09 -39.78
C VAL A 77 -19.47 7.43 -38.31
N GLY A 78 -19.31 6.47 -37.41
CA GLY A 78 -19.46 6.63 -35.97
C GLY A 78 -18.45 7.62 -35.38
N LEU A 79 -17.19 7.59 -35.83
CA LEU A 79 -16.17 8.56 -35.42
C LEU A 79 -16.52 9.97 -35.89
N HIS A 80 -16.97 10.11 -37.14
CA HIS A 80 -17.43 11.40 -37.66
C HIS A 80 -18.60 11.95 -36.83
N ARG A 81 -19.63 11.14 -36.57
CA ARG A 81 -20.78 11.52 -35.73
C ARG A 81 -20.35 11.96 -34.33
N ALA A 82 -19.44 11.20 -33.70
CA ALA A 82 -18.95 11.49 -32.36
C ALA A 82 -18.17 12.81 -32.30
N ARG A 83 -17.25 13.05 -33.24
CA ARG A 83 -16.45 14.28 -33.32
C ARG A 83 -17.29 15.52 -33.64
N THR A 84 -18.27 15.39 -34.54
CA THR A 84 -19.24 16.47 -34.82
C THR A 84 -19.99 16.85 -33.56
N ALA A 85 -20.56 15.88 -32.86
CA ALA A 85 -21.36 16.13 -31.66
C ALA A 85 -20.54 16.73 -30.52
N ILE A 86 -19.33 16.22 -30.26
CA ILE A 86 -18.43 16.82 -29.26
C ILE A 86 -18.02 18.23 -29.66
N THR A 87 -17.66 18.49 -30.93
CA THR A 87 -17.25 19.85 -31.30
C THR A 87 -18.39 20.85 -31.14
N GLN A 88 -19.62 20.48 -31.51
CA GLN A 88 -20.82 21.29 -31.28
C GLN A 88 -21.08 21.51 -29.78
N ARG A 89 -20.95 20.45 -28.98
CA ARG A 89 -21.15 20.49 -27.51
C ARG A 89 -20.23 21.51 -26.82
N TRP A 90 -19.03 21.70 -27.35
CA TRP A 90 -17.98 22.55 -26.77
C TRP A 90 -17.79 23.89 -27.49
N GLU A 91 -18.57 24.19 -28.52
CA GLU A 91 -18.43 25.41 -29.35
C GLU A 91 -18.52 26.70 -28.53
N GLN A 92 -19.46 26.78 -27.58
CA GLN A 92 -19.60 27.97 -26.73
C GLN A 92 -18.38 28.20 -25.83
N ALA A 93 -17.83 27.13 -25.24
CA ALA A 93 -16.64 27.23 -24.39
C ALA A 93 -15.40 27.61 -25.22
N LEU A 94 -15.27 27.06 -26.42
CA LEU A 94 -14.22 27.41 -27.37
C LEU A 94 -14.26 28.88 -27.75
N ASN A 95 -15.45 29.40 -28.08
CA ASN A 95 -15.63 30.81 -28.43
C ASN A 95 -15.29 31.76 -27.27
N ALA A 96 -15.62 31.37 -26.04
CA ALA A 96 -15.26 32.13 -24.84
C ALA A 96 -13.74 32.18 -24.60
N GLN A 97 -13.03 31.07 -24.86
CA GLN A 97 -11.59 30.97 -24.66
C GLN A 97 -10.78 31.65 -25.77
N THR A 98 -11.26 31.67 -27.01
CA THR A 98 -10.55 32.35 -28.12
C THR A 98 -10.45 33.86 -27.92
N ALA A 99 -11.29 34.44 -27.05
CA ALA A 99 -11.23 35.85 -26.64
C ALA A 99 -10.11 36.16 -25.63
N THR A 100 -9.51 35.13 -25.01
CA THR A 100 -8.43 35.22 -24.03
C THR A 100 -7.22 34.47 -24.58
N ASN A 101 -6.12 35.15 -24.92
CA ASN A 101 -4.90 34.54 -25.48
C ASN A 101 -4.46 33.24 -24.76
N THR A 102 -3.77 32.34 -25.48
CA THR A 102 -3.28 31.00 -25.04
C THR A 102 -3.07 30.86 -23.53
N SER A 103 -3.88 30.00 -22.91
CA SER A 103 -3.85 29.72 -21.48
C SER A 103 -2.57 29.00 -21.05
N GLN A 104 -2.01 29.42 -19.91
CA GLN A 104 -0.90 28.73 -19.24
C GLN A 104 -1.39 27.55 -18.37
N THR A 105 -2.69 27.36 -18.23
CA THR A 105 -3.32 26.32 -17.39
C THR A 105 -4.38 25.52 -18.15
N PRO A 106 -4.04 24.88 -19.28
CA PRO A 106 -5.00 24.26 -20.19
C PRO A 106 -5.77 23.07 -19.58
N TYR A 107 -5.16 22.34 -18.63
CA TYR A 107 -5.85 21.26 -17.92
C TYR A 107 -6.84 21.84 -16.91
N SER A 108 -6.43 22.82 -16.11
CA SER A 108 -7.31 23.45 -15.13
C SER A 108 -8.50 24.16 -15.78
N ASP A 109 -8.31 24.80 -16.93
CA ASP A 109 -9.38 25.42 -17.71
C ASP A 109 -10.42 24.38 -18.18
N LEU A 110 -9.95 23.21 -18.65
CA LEU A 110 -10.83 22.12 -19.02
C LEU A 110 -11.64 21.62 -17.81
N ILE A 111 -11.00 21.43 -16.66
CA ILE A 111 -11.70 21.01 -15.43
C ILE A 111 -12.76 22.04 -15.03
N GLN A 112 -12.45 23.33 -15.11
CA GLN A 112 -13.42 24.39 -14.82
C GLN A 112 -14.59 24.35 -15.81
N ALA A 113 -14.32 24.18 -17.10
CA ALA A 113 -15.36 24.10 -18.12
C ALA A 113 -16.24 22.85 -17.94
N LEU A 114 -15.67 21.69 -17.59
CA LEU A 114 -16.41 20.48 -17.24
C LEU A 114 -17.32 20.71 -16.00
N ARG A 115 -16.83 21.39 -14.96
CA ARG A 115 -17.62 21.76 -13.77
C ARG A 115 -18.83 22.63 -14.13
N GLN A 116 -18.68 23.55 -15.08
CA GLN A 116 -19.79 24.40 -15.53
C GLN A 116 -20.88 23.61 -16.27
N ARG A 117 -20.54 22.47 -16.88
CA ARG A 117 -21.49 21.55 -17.52
C ARG A 117 -22.19 20.60 -16.54
N CYS A 118 -21.73 20.52 -15.29
CA CYS A 118 -22.45 19.80 -14.26
C CYS A 118 -23.71 20.58 -13.85
N ARG A 119 -24.76 19.87 -13.44
CA ARG A 119 -26.02 20.51 -13.00
C ARG A 119 -25.75 21.37 -11.77
N LEU A 120 -26.49 22.48 -11.63
CA LEU A 120 -26.29 23.40 -10.51
C LEU A 120 -26.50 22.72 -9.15
N GLU A 121 -27.48 21.82 -9.08
CA GLU A 121 -27.79 21.03 -7.89
C GLU A 121 -26.83 19.84 -7.63
N ASP A 122 -25.93 19.54 -8.56
CA ASP A 122 -25.07 18.35 -8.52
C ASP A 122 -23.76 18.59 -9.29
N ARG A 123 -22.76 19.16 -8.59
CA ARG A 123 -21.41 19.46 -9.09
C ARG A 123 -20.30 18.67 -8.40
N GLY A 124 -20.67 17.65 -7.63
CA GLY A 124 -19.71 16.83 -6.89
C GLY A 124 -18.82 15.99 -7.81
N SER A 125 -17.85 15.31 -7.22
CA SER A 125 -16.85 14.48 -7.92
C SER A 125 -17.48 13.41 -8.81
N SER A 126 -18.64 12.87 -8.42
CA SER A 126 -19.42 11.92 -9.22
C SER A 126 -19.94 12.51 -10.54
N ALA A 127 -20.54 13.71 -10.50
CA ALA A 127 -21.02 14.40 -11.70
C ALA A 127 -19.86 14.78 -12.63
N MET A 128 -18.74 15.19 -12.03
CA MET A 128 -17.50 15.47 -12.76
C MET A 128 -16.96 14.24 -13.47
N LEU A 129 -16.94 13.09 -12.79
CA LEU A 129 -16.55 11.81 -13.40
C LEU A 129 -17.39 11.52 -14.63
N ALA A 130 -18.72 11.64 -14.54
CA ALA A 130 -19.60 11.44 -15.69
C ALA A 130 -19.29 12.39 -16.87
N ARG A 131 -18.99 13.67 -16.61
CA ARG A 131 -18.59 14.61 -17.66
C ARG A 131 -17.24 14.29 -18.28
N CYS A 132 -16.27 13.84 -17.48
CA CYS A 132 -14.98 13.33 -17.98
C CYS A 132 -15.15 12.11 -18.90
N GLU A 133 -16.10 11.22 -18.59
CA GLU A 133 -16.43 10.05 -19.42
C GLU A 133 -17.07 10.46 -20.75
N GLN A 134 -18.04 11.37 -20.70
CA GLN A 134 -18.76 11.86 -21.88
C GLN A 134 -17.90 12.71 -22.82
N LEU A 135 -16.69 13.08 -22.40
CA LEU A 135 -15.69 13.75 -23.23
C LEU A 135 -14.99 12.79 -24.21
N VAL A 136 -14.88 11.51 -23.85
CA VAL A 136 -14.09 10.52 -24.60
C VAL A 136 -14.87 10.06 -25.83
N CYS A 137 -14.59 10.65 -26.99
CA CYS A 137 -15.35 10.36 -28.22
C CYS A 137 -14.64 9.48 -29.25
N ASP A 138 -13.32 9.44 -29.26
CA ASP A 138 -12.54 8.81 -30.34
C ASP A 138 -12.43 7.27 -30.21
N GLY A 139 -12.86 6.69 -29.08
CA GLY A 139 -12.85 5.25 -28.82
C GLY A 139 -11.44 4.69 -28.58
N HIS A 140 -11.29 3.37 -28.67
CA HIS A 140 -9.99 2.70 -28.48
C HIS A 140 -8.96 3.14 -29.54
N PRO A 141 -7.77 3.64 -29.14
CA PRO A 141 -6.82 4.26 -30.07
C PRO A 141 -6.20 3.26 -31.04
N ALA A 142 -6.06 1.98 -30.66
CA ALA A 142 -5.42 0.95 -31.50
C ALA A 142 -6.39 0.06 -32.28
N HIS A 143 -7.71 0.31 -32.23
CA HIS A 143 -8.69 -0.60 -32.85
C HIS A 143 -9.48 0.08 -33.98
N PRO A 144 -9.49 -0.46 -35.22
CA PRO A 144 -10.12 0.20 -36.37
C PRO A 144 -11.66 0.23 -36.30
N ALA A 145 -12.28 -0.75 -35.64
CA ALA A 145 -13.74 -0.79 -35.40
C ALA A 145 -14.13 -0.27 -33.99
N ALA A 146 -13.39 0.69 -33.44
CA ALA A 146 -13.63 1.22 -32.10
C ALA A 146 -14.92 2.04 -31.95
N LYS A 147 -15.44 2.61 -33.04
CA LYS A 147 -16.66 3.45 -33.03
C LYS A 147 -17.84 2.82 -33.77
N THR A 148 -17.84 1.49 -33.89
CA THR A 148 -18.96 0.73 -34.45
C THR A 148 -20.19 0.79 -33.53
N SER A 149 -21.35 1.02 -34.13
CA SER A 149 -22.66 1.16 -33.50
C SER A 149 -23.78 0.49 -34.32
N LEU A 150 -23.51 -0.69 -34.88
CA LEU A 150 -24.46 -1.42 -35.71
C LEU A 150 -25.73 -1.79 -34.93
N GLY A 151 -26.89 -1.64 -35.58
CA GLY A 151 -28.21 -1.98 -35.02
C GLY A 151 -28.90 -0.85 -34.26
N ILE A 152 -28.24 0.29 -34.03
CA ILE A 152 -28.82 1.42 -33.28
C ILE A 152 -29.78 2.30 -34.12
N GLY A 153 -29.62 2.29 -35.45
CA GLY A 153 -30.39 3.16 -36.36
C GLY A 153 -30.25 4.65 -36.01
N ASP A 154 -31.31 5.43 -36.17
CA ASP A 154 -31.34 6.85 -35.81
C ASP A 154 -31.39 7.09 -34.28
N SER A 155 -31.58 6.04 -33.48
CA SER A 155 -31.62 6.13 -32.02
C SER A 155 -30.27 6.52 -31.41
N PHE A 156 -29.18 6.52 -32.19
CA PHE A 156 -27.85 6.91 -31.71
C PHE A 156 -27.84 8.29 -31.04
N LEU A 157 -28.68 9.22 -31.49
CA LEU A 157 -28.83 10.57 -30.93
C LEU A 157 -29.27 10.58 -29.46
N HIS A 158 -29.98 9.55 -29.02
CA HIS A 158 -30.60 9.46 -27.70
C HIS A 158 -29.99 8.36 -26.82
N VAL A 159 -29.01 7.62 -27.33
CA VAL A 159 -28.38 6.48 -26.66
C VAL A 159 -26.90 6.75 -26.39
N LEU A 160 -26.16 7.31 -27.36
CA LEU A 160 -24.72 7.44 -27.27
C LEU A 160 -24.30 8.65 -26.40
N PRO A 161 -23.30 8.51 -25.50
CA PRO A 161 -22.89 9.55 -24.55
C PRO A 161 -22.26 10.79 -25.22
N GLU A 162 -21.75 10.65 -26.44
CA GLU A 162 -21.22 11.77 -27.23
C GLU A 162 -22.35 12.60 -27.86
N GLN A 163 -23.57 12.06 -27.92
CA GLN A 163 -24.74 12.74 -28.49
C GLN A 163 -25.62 13.34 -27.39
N THR A 164 -25.94 12.56 -26.36
CA THR A 164 -26.75 13.02 -25.22
C THR A 164 -25.98 12.91 -23.91
N GLU A 165 -26.11 13.92 -23.04
CA GLU A 165 -25.53 13.89 -21.70
C GLU A 165 -26.47 13.20 -20.68
N THR A 166 -27.75 13.02 -21.02
CA THR A 166 -28.77 12.53 -20.09
C THR A 166 -29.86 11.71 -20.78
N ILE A 167 -30.36 10.70 -20.10
CA ILE A 167 -31.54 9.89 -20.50
C ILE A 167 -32.49 9.73 -19.31
N GLN A 168 -33.72 9.29 -19.56
CA GLN A 168 -34.67 8.92 -18.50
C GLN A 168 -34.65 7.40 -18.30
N LEU A 169 -33.90 6.93 -17.31
CA LEU A 169 -33.85 5.51 -16.94
C LEU A 169 -35.22 5.03 -16.47
N ARG A 170 -35.65 3.87 -16.98
CA ARG A 170 -36.91 3.22 -16.60
C ARG A 170 -36.65 2.13 -15.56
N PHE A 171 -37.67 1.81 -14.78
CA PHE A 171 -37.64 0.72 -13.81
C PHE A 171 -38.76 -0.26 -14.12
N VAL A 172 -38.47 -1.55 -13.98
CA VAL A 172 -39.40 -2.63 -14.28
C VAL A 172 -39.48 -3.53 -13.06
N ALA A 173 -40.68 -3.75 -12.55
CA ALA A 173 -40.95 -4.74 -11.52
C ALA A 173 -41.07 -6.13 -12.15
N VAL A 174 -40.36 -7.10 -11.60
CA VAL A 174 -40.33 -8.49 -12.07
C VAL A 174 -40.58 -9.42 -10.90
N ASP A 175 -41.49 -10.37 -11.08
CA ASP A 175 -41.77 -11.39 -10.07
C ASP A 175 -40.48 -12.11 -9.64
N THR A 176 -40.27 -12.26 -8.33
CA THR A 176 -39.03 -12.80 -7.77
C THR A 176 -38.73 -14.23 -8.22
N ASP A 177 -39.75 -15.04 -8.56
CA ASP A 177 -39.55 -16.42 -9.04
C ASP A 177 -38.89 -16.46 -10.44
N HIS A 178 -38.96 -15.35 -11.17
CA HIS A 178 -38.40 -15.19 -12.50
C HIS A 178 -37.08 -14.41 -12.53
N ALA A 179 -36.56 -13.99 -11.38
CA ALA A 179 -35.34 -13.20 -11.27
C ALA A 179 -34.25 -13.92 -10.47
N VAL A 180 -33.00 -13.75 -10.89
CA VAL A 180 -31.82 -14.16 -10.12
C VAL A 180 -31.19 -12.91 -9.53
N VAL A 181 -31.16 -12.83 -8.20
CA VAL A 181 -30.55 -11.73 -7.44
C VAL A 181 -29.29 -12.23 -6.72
N VAL A 182 -28.23 -11.43 -6.77
CA VAL A 182 -26.95 -11.69 -6.09
C VAL A 182 -26.53 -10.43 -5.33
N GLY A 183 -26.10 -10.57 -4.07
CA GLY A 183 -25.79 -9.43 -3.20
C GLY A 183 -27.03 -8.91 -2.47
N GLY A 184 -27.14 -7.59 -2.31
CA GLY A 184 -28.31 -6.94 -1.72
C GLY A 184 -29.56 -6.97 -2.62
N HIS A 185 -30.73 -6.68 -2.06
CA HIS A 185 -31.95 -6.55 -2.85
C HIS A 185 -31.93 -5.21 -3.64
N PRO A 186 -32.18 -5.18 -4.96
CA PRO A 186 -31.98 -3.98 -5.78
C PRO A 186 -32.68 -2.71 -5.29
N VAL A 187 -33.93 -2.82 -4.82
CA VAL A 187 -34.70 -1.65 -4.32
C VAL A 187 -34.14 -1.15 -2.99
N GLU A 188 -33.68 -2.04 -2.12
CA GLU A 188 -33.07 -1.68 -0.84
C GLU A 188 -31.72 -1.00 -1.09
N THR A 189 -30.89 -1.58 -1.96
CA THR A 189 -29.63 -0.96 -2.43
C THR A 189 -29.86 0.44 -2.97
N ILE A 190 -30.88 0.64 -3.83
CA ILE A 190 -31.25 1.98 -4.34
C ILE A 190 -31.70 2.88 -3.21
N SER A 191 -32.47 2.38 -2.24
CA SER A 191 -32.99 3.18 -1.12
C SER A 191 -31.90 3.62 -0.16
N GLU A 192 -30.87 2.80 0.05
CA GLU A 192 -29.71 3.15 0.87
C GLU A 192 -28.84 4.22 0.21
N ALA A 193 -28.57 4.08 -1.09
CA ALA A 193 -27.67 4.98 -1.82
C ALA A 193 -28.36 6.24 -2.37
N MET A 194 -29.64 6.15 -2.71
CA MET A 194 -30.49 7.21 -3.28
C MET A 194 -31.89 7.20 -2.62
N PRO A 195 -32.01 7.63 -1.36
CA PRO A 195 -33.24 7.59 -0.57
C PRO A 195 -34.50 8.17 -1.23
N LEU A 196 -34.40 9.27 -1.99
CA LEU A 196 -35.56 9.89 -2.62
C LEU A 196 -36.07 9.06 -3.78
N LEU A 197 -35.16 8.47 -4.57
CA LEU A 197 -35.53 7.54 -5.63
C LEU A 197 -36.11 6.24 -5.05
N GLY A 198 -35.47 5.69 -4.02
CA GLY A 198 -35.95 4.50 -3.31
C GLY A 198 -37.36 4.68 -2.74
N ALA A 199 -37.64 5.81 -2.09
CA ALA A 199 -38.97 6.12 -1.57
C ALA A 199 -40.05 6.16 -2.65
N ARG A 200 -39.74 6.72 -3.83
CA ARG A 200 -40.67 6.75 -4.98
C ARG A 200 -40.95 5.35 -5.53
N LEU A 201 -39.91 4.52 -5.66
CA LEU A 201 -40.05 3.13 -6.10
C LEU A 201 -40.89 2.31 -5.11
N ASN A 202 -40.57 2.38 -3.82
CA ASN A 202 -41.32 1.67 -2.77
C ASN A 202 -42.79 2.09 -2.72
N ALA A 203 -43.08 3.40 -2.76
CA ALA A 203 -44.45 3.90 -2.78
C ALA A 203 -45.24 3.41 -4.01
N GLU A 204 -44.59 3.28 -5.16
CA GLU A 204 -45.23 2.73 -6.35
C GLU A 204 -45.48 1.22 -6.25
N LEU A 205 -44.50 0.45 -5.76
CA LEU A 205 -44.64 -1.00 -5.54
C LEU A 205 -45.78 -1.29 -4.56
N GLU A 206 -45.87 -0.54 -3.46
CA GLU A 206 -46.96 -0.64 -2.49
C GLU A 206 -48.31 -0.28 -3.12
N ARG A 207 -48.41 0.87 -3.80
CA ARG A 207 -49.66 1.33 -4.45
C ARG A 207 -50.19 0.34 -5.47
N ARG A 208 -49.31 -0.42 -6.13
CA ARG A 208 -49.66 -1.39 -7.18
C ARG A 208 -49.69 -2.85 -6.68
N GLU A 209 -49.55 -3.07 -5.38
CA GLU A 209 -49.58 -4.39 -4.73
C GLU A 209 -48.50 -5.36 -5.25
N LEU A 210 -47.33 -4.85 -5.64
CA LEU A 210 -46.21 -5.60 -6.23
C LEU A 210 -45.21 -6.09 -5.17
N HIS A 211 -45.70 -6.64 -4.07
CA HIS A 211 -44.87 -7.03 -2.90
C HIS A 211 -43.96 -8.24 -3.17
N HIS A 212 -44.24 -9.02 -4.20
CA HIS A 212 -43.45 -10.18 -4.63
C HIS A 212 -42.55 -9.86 -5.84
N HIS A 213 -42.38 -8.58 -6.17
CA HIS A 213 -41.57 -8.18 -7.31
C HIS A 213 -40.26 -7.53 -6.84
N SER A 214 -39.17 -7.85 -7.54
CA SER A 214 -37.93 -7.09 -7.49
C SER A 214 -37.88 -6.07 -8.62
N VAL A 215 -36.95 -5.11 -8.56
CA VAL A 215 -36.87 -4.02 -9.56
C VAL A 215 -35.60 -4.15 -10.39
N ILE A 216 -35.77 -4.14 -11.71
CA ILE A 216 -34.70 -4.09 -12.70
C ILE A 216 -34.69 -2.70 -13.37
N PRO A 217 -33.61 -1.91 -13.22
CA PRO A 217 -33.38 -0.72 -14.04
C PRO A 217 -33.14 -1.10 -15.51
N VAL A 218 -33.80 -0.43 -16.44
CA VAL A 218 -33.79 -0.74 -17.88
C VAL A 218 -33.59 0.51 -18.73
N HIS A 219 -32.62 0.45 -19.65
CA HIS A 219 -32.43 1.51 -20.62
C HIS A 219 -33.68 1.68 -21.51
N PRO A 220 -34.18 2.89 -21.81
CA PRO A 220 -35.37 3.10 -22.65
C PRO A 220 -35.30 2.37 -23.99
N PHE A 221 -34.19 2.49 -24.71
CA PHE A 221 -33.94 1.73 -25.95
C PHE A 221 -34.13 0.21 -25.77
N GLN A 222 -33.63 -0.36 -24.67
CA GLN A 222 -33.73 -1.81 -24.42
C GLN A 222 -35.18 -2.24 -24.18
N TRP A 223 -35.96 -1.41 -23.47
CA TRP A 223 -37.39 -1.63 -23.29
C TRP A 223 -38.12 -1.59 -24.63
N ASP A 224 -37.94 -0.50 -25.38
CA ASP A 224 -38.72 -0.19 -26.57
C ASP A 224 -38.41 -1.15 -27.74
N ASN A 225 -37.16 -1.63 -27.86
CA ASN A 225 -36.71 -2.41 -29.03
C ASN A 225 -36.51 -3.90 -28.78
N VAL A 226 -36.43 -4.34 -27.51
CA VAL A 226 -36.16 -5.75 -27.19
C VAL A 226 -37.15 -6.30 -26.17
N ILE A 227 -37.24 -5.72 -24.98
CA ILE A 227 -38.00 -6.35 -23.89
C ILE A 227 -39.50 -6.43 -24.23
N ASN A 228 -40.08 -5.38 -24.82
CA ASN A 228 -41.50 -5.36 -25.19
C ASN A 228 -41.90 -6.51 -26.13
N SER A 229 -41.03 -6.91 -27.06
CA SER A 229 -41.30 -8.00 -27.99
C SER A 229 -40.88 -9.35 -27.43
N GLU A 230 -39.69 -9.43 -26.83
CA GLU A 230 -39.13 -10.69 -26.35
C GLU A 230 -39.86 -11.23 -25.11
N PHE A 231 -40.55 -10.39 -24.33
CA PHE A 231 -41.26 -10.79 -23.10
C PHE A 231 -42.76 -10.40 -23.11
N ALA A 232 -43.39 -10.38 -24.29
CA ALA A 232 -44.77 -9.93 -24.44
C ALA A 232 -45.79 -10.72 -23.59
N GLU A 233 -45.58 -12.03 -23.41
CA GLU A 233 -46.45 -12.90 -22.60
C GLU A 233 -46.32 -12.60 -21.11
N GLU A 234 -45.09 -12.42 -20.64
CA GLU A 234 -44.77 -12.09 -19.24
C GLU A 234 -45.26 -10.69 -18.88
N ILE A 235 -45.24 -9.74 -19.83
CA ILE A 235 -45.85 -8.42 -19.66
C ILE A 235 -47.38 -8.52 -19.59
N ALA A 236 -48.00 -9.29 -20.50
CA ALA A 236 -49.46 -9.44 -20.54
C ALA A 236 -50.03 -10.15 -19.29
N SER A 237 -49.27 -11.06 -18.68
CA SER A 237 -49.64 -11.78 -17.47
C SER A 237 -49.40 -11.00 -16.17
N GLY A 238 -48.67 -9.87 -16.21
CA GLY A 238 -48.29 -9.10 -15.02
C GLY A 238 -47.06 -9.64 -14.28
N THR A 239 -46.37 -10.63 -14.86
CA THR A 239 -45.06 -11.13 -14.38
C THR A 239 -44.00 -10.02 -14.48
N ILE A 240 -44.09 -9.22 -15.55
CA ILE A 240 -43.25 -8.04 -15.80
C ILE A 240 -44.15 -6.81 -15.85
N VAL A 241 -43.86 -5.82 -15.01
CA VAL A 241 -44.63 -4.58 -14.90
C VAL A 241 -43.72 -3.38 -15.05
N LEU A 242 -43.93 -2.58 -16.11
CA LEU A 242 -43.27 -1.28 -16.25
C LEU A 242 -43.78 -0.31 -15.17
N LEU A 243 -42.84 0.31 -14.46
CA LEU A 243 -43.13 1.32 -13.45
C LEU A 243 -43.21 2.72 -14.06
N GLU A 244 -44.04 3.58 -13.47
CA GLU A 244 -44.17 5.00 -13.79
C GLU A 244 -42.95 5.79 -13.30
N THR A 245 -42.33 5.34 -12.22
CA THR A 245 -41.12 5.94 -11.66
C THR A 245 -39.98 5.84 -12.68
N THR A 246 -39.38 6.99 -12.98
CA THR A 246 -38.15 7.12 -13.75
C THR A 246 -37.11 7.93 -12.97
N ALA A 247 -35.85 7.78 -13.37
CA ALA A 247 -34.73 8.54 -12.86
C ALA A 247 -33.94 9.15 -14.01
N THR A 248 -33.49 10.39 -13.83
CA THR A 248 -32.57 10.95 -14.82
C THR A 248 -31.19 10.33 -14.63
N ALA A 249 -30.63 9.83 -15.72
CA ALA A 249 -29.39 9.09 -15.73
C ALA A 249 -28.41 9.69 -16.75
N GLU A 250 -27.12 9.63 -16.44
CA GLU A 250 -26.05 10.12 -17.30
C GLU A 250 -25.27 8.93 -17.88
N PRO A 251 -25.36 8.67 -19.19
CA PRO A 251 -24.64 7.57 -19.80
C PRO A 251 -23.13 7.82 -19.75
N LEU A 252 -22.41 6.80 -19.30
CA LEU A 252 -20.95 6.78 -19.21
C LEU A 252 -20.33 6.18 -20.47
N MET A 253 -18.99 6.06 -20.56
CA MET A 253 -18.29 5.64 -21.80
C MET A 253 -18.72 4.26 -22.33
N SER A 254 -19.17 3.37 -21.45
CA SER A 254 -19.68 2.04 -21.87
C SER A 254 -21.06 2.09 -22.53
N VAL A 255 -21.69 3.27 -22.61
CA VAL A 255 -23.09 3.53 -23.00
C VAL A 255 -24.12 2.96 -22.02
N ARG A 256 -23.93 1.72 -21.58
CA ARG A 256 -24.86 0.96 -20.74
C ARG A 256 -24.60 1.06 -19.23
N THR A 257 -23.51 1.69 -18.82
CA THR A 257 -23.30 2.07 -17.41
C THR A 257 -23.75 3.51 -17.29
N LEU A 258 -24.62 3.76 -16.33
CA LEU A 258 -25.31 5.00 -16.15
C LEU A 258 -25.01 5.52 -14.75
N ARG A 259 -24.58 6.77 -14.62
CA ARG A 259 -24.61 7.45 -13.33
C ARG A 259 -26.05 7.86 -13.06
N VAL A 260 -26.55 7.51 -11.88
CA VAL A 260 -27.87 7.92 -11.39
C VAL A 260 -27.67 8.65 -10.07
N SER A 261 -28.36 9.77 -9.89
CA SER A 261 -28.28 10.62 -8.71
C SER A 261 -29.67 11.16 -8.39
N ASP A 262 -29.99 11.27 -7.12
CA ASP A 262 -31.19 11.95 -6.62
C ASP A 262 -30.86 13.21 -5.79
N ALA A 263 -29.62 13.70 -5.92
CA ALA A 263 -28.99 14.78 -5.15
C ALA A 263 -28.67 14.45 -3.68
N THR A 264 -29.20 13.36 -3.11
CA THR A 264 -28.82 12.89 -1.77
C THR A 264 -27.71 11.84 -1.81
N GLY A 265 -27.62 11.11 -2.92
CA GLY A 265 -26.49 10.24 -3.26
C GLY A 265 -26.52 9.84 -4.72
N SER A 266 -25.58 8.98 -5.11
CA SER A 266 -25.41 8.52 -6.48
C SER A 266 -24.89 7.09 -6.57
N MET A 267 -25.15 6.45 -7.71
CA MET A 267 -24.68 5.11 -8.04
C MET A 267 -24.32 5.00 -9.52
N HIS A 268 -23.52 3.99 -9.85
CA HIS A 268 -23.29 3.56 -11.22
C HIS A 268 -24.10 2.28 -11.51
N ILE A 269 -25.12 2.40 -12.35
CA ILE A 269 -26.01 1.28 -12.72
C ILE A 269 -25.64 0.80 -14.12
N LYS A 270 -25.17 -0.46 -14.22
CA LYS A 270 -24.87 -1.13 -15.49
C LYS A 270 -26.08 -1.95 -15.92
N VAL A 271 -26.68 -1.62 -17.07
CA VAL A 271 -27.89 -2.29 -17.58
C VAL A 271 -27.59 -3.14 -18.82
N ALA A 272 -28.48 -4.08 -19.13
CA ALA A 272 -28.45 -4.78 -20.41
C ALA A 272 -28.79 -3.84 -21.57
N LEU A 273 -28.08 -3.99 -22.70
CA LEU A 273 -28.30 -3.20 -23.91
C LEU A 273 -27.92 -4.03 -25.13
N GLU A 274 -28.90 -4.56 -25.86
CA GLU A 274 -28.73 -5.44 -27.03
C GLU A 274 -28.34 -4.64 -28.29
N ILE A 275 -27.23 -3.91 -28.20
CA ILE A 275 -26.59 -3.21 -29.31
C ILE A 275 -25.20 -3.81 -29.48
N GLN A 276 -24.78 -4.03 -30.72
CA GLN A 276 -23.40 -4.44 -31.02
C GLN A 276 -22.48 -3.22 -30.91
N LEU A 277 -21.86 -3.08 -29.74
CA LEU A 277 -20.84 -2.06 -29.48
C LEU A 277 -19.47 -2.71 -29.50
N THR A 278 -18.56 -2.18 -30.33
CA THR A 278 -17.20 -2.68 -30.49
C THR A 278 -17.14 -4.20 -30.68
N GLY A 279 -18.04 -4.77 -31.51
CA GLY A 279 -18.00 -6.17 -31.95
C GLY A 279 -18.63 -7.22 -31.05
N ALA A 280 -19.27 -6.84 -29.94
CA ALA A 280 -20.01 -7.77 -29.09
C ALA A 280 -21.35 -7.17 -28.67
N VAL A 281 -22.37 -8.03 -28.59
CA VAL A 281 -23.68 -7.70 -28.03
C VAL A 281 -23.56 -7.53 -26.52
N ARG A 282 -24.19 -6.49 -25.96
CA ARG A 282 -23.90 -6.02 -24.60
C ARG A 282 -24.99 -6.39 -23.57
N GLY A 283 -25.15 -7.69 -23.30
CA GLY A 283 -26.01 -8.19 -22.22
C GLY A 283 -25.36 -8.28 -20.82
N VAL A 284 -26.17 -8.66 -19.82
CA VAL A 284 -25.78 -8.98 -18.43
C VAL A 284 -25.83 -10.50 -18.23
N SER A 285 -24.69 -11.16 -18.30
CA SER A 285 -24.58 -12.62 -18.21
C SER A 285 -24.60 -13.14 -16.75
N ALA A 286 -24.70 -14.47 -16.59
CA ALA A 286 -24.54 -15.14 -15.30
C ALA A 286 -23.19 -14.80 -14.61
N GLY A 287 -22.11 -14.65 -15.37
CA GLY A 287 -20.83 -14.19 -14.83
C GLY A 287 -20.86 -12.72 -14.40
N ALA A 288 -21.57 -11.86 -15.13
CA ALA A 288 -21.68 -10.44 -14.77
C ALA A 288 -22.41 -10.22 -13.44
N VAL A 289 -23.42 -11.05 -13.11
CA VAL A 289 -24.13 -10.95 -11.83
C VAL A 289 -23.34 -11.52 -10.65
N ALA A 290 -22.21 -12.19 -10.88
CA ALA A 290 -21.30 -12.62 -9.80
C ALA A 290 -20.41 -11.48 -9.27
N ALA A 291 -20.43 -10.31 -9.91
CA ALA A 291 -19.56 -9.19 -9.55
C ALA A 291 -19.62 -8.77 -8.07
N PRO A 292 -20.78 -8.76 -7.38
CA PRO A 292 -20.84 -8.49 -5.94
C PRO A 292 -20.02 -9.46 -5.08
N ALA A 293 -20.08 -10.75 -5.41
CA ALA A 293 -19.33 -11.77 -4.67
C ALA A 293 -17.82 -11.65 -4.91
N ILE A 294 -17.41 -11.29 -6.13
CA ILE A 294 -16.00 -11.00 -6.46
C ILE A 294 -15.52 -9.74 -5.74
N ALA A 295 -16.35 -8.68 -5.67
CA ALA A 295 -16.02 -7.45 -4.95
C ALA A 295 -15.72 -7.74 -3.49
N SER A 296 -16.56 -8.53 -2.82
CA SER A 296 -16.35 -8.96 -1.43
C SER A 296 -15.01 -9.68 -1.23
N ILE A 297 -14.64 -10.59 -2.14
CA ILE A 297 -13.37 -11.33 -2.02
C ILE A 297 -12.16 -10.42 -2.20
N ILE A 298 -12.24 -9.46 -3.12
CA ILE A 298 -11.14 -8.51 -3.31
C ILE A 298 -11.02 -7.60 -2.08
N ASP A 299 -12.14 -7.16 -1.51
CA ASP A 299 -12.16 -6.38 -0.27
C ASP A 299 -11.57 -7.15 0.92
N ASP A 300 -11.93 -8.43 1.05
CA ASP A 300 -11.34 -9.35 2.03
C ASP A 300 -9.83 -9.50 1.80
N ALA A 301 -9.39 -9.69 0.55
CA ALA A 301 -7.97 -9.78 0.21
C ALA A 301 -7.21 -8.49 0.58
N CYS A 302 -7.77 -7.32 0.26
CA CYS A 302 -7.20 -6.02 0.61
C CYS A 302 -7.16 -5.77 2.13
N THR A 303 -8.09 -6.36 2.90
CA THR A 303 -8.15 -6.24 4.36
C THR A 303 -7.20 -7.23 5.05
N LEU A 304 -7.20 -8.49 4.60
CA LEU A 304 -6.42 -9.60 5.17
C LEU A 304 -4.95 -9.58 4.75
N ASP A 305 -4.58 -8.72 3.80
CA ASP A 305 -3.22 -8.58 3.26
C ASP A 305 -2.97 -7.15 2.72
N ALA A 306 -3.11 -6.16 3.60
CA ALA A 306 -3.08 -4.74 3.21
C ALA A 306 -1.71 -4.21 2.72
N GLY A 307 -0.62 -4.98 2.80
CA GLY A 307 0.74 -4.48 2.60
C GLY A 307 1.09 -4.03 1.17
N PHE A 308 0.40 -4.57 0.16
CA PHE A 308 0.56 -4.13 -1.24
C PHE A 308 -0.33 -2.93 -1.58
N ILE A 309 -1.15 -2.44 -0.66
CA ILE A 309 -2.08 -1.33 -0.88
C ILE A 309 -1.45 -0.04 -0.36
N PRO A 310 -1.03 0.91 -1.23
CA PRO A 310 -0.52 2.18 -0.76
C PRO A 310 -1.58 2.96 0.02
N ARG A 311 -1.16 3.86 0.91
CA ARG A 311 -2.06 4.72 1.69
C ARG A 311 -1.84 6.19 1.37
N THR A 312 -2.90 6.97 1.49
CA THR A 312 -2.89 8.42 1.29
C THR A 312 -2.31 9.15 2.51
N ASP A 313 -2.08 10.45 2.36
CA ASP A 313 -1.68 11.38 3.42
C ASP A 313 -2.71 11.51 4.56
N ILE A 314 -3.98 11.24 4.28
CA ILE A 314 -5.06 11.14 5.28
C ILE A 314 -5.33 9.69 5.72
N ASP A 315 -4.36 8.80 5.48
CA ASP A 315 -4.38 7.42 5.95
C ASP A 315 -5.57 6.60 5.42
N GLN A 316 -5.93 6.75 4.16
CA GLN A 316 -6.94 5.94 3.47
C GLN A 316 -6.30 5.02 2.42
N PRO A 317 -6.91 3.86 2.08
CA PRO A 317 -6.45 3.04 0.96
C PRO A 317 -6.40 3.86 -0.34
N ALA A 318 -5.25 3.86 -1.00
CA ALA A 318 -5.05 4.58 -2.26
C ALA A 318 -5.30 3.69 -3.50
N PHE A 319 -5.53 2.39 -3.30
CA PHE A 319 -6.03 1.46 -4.31
C PHE A 319 -7.28 0.76 -3.78
N SER A 320 -8.31 0.63 -4.62
CA SER A 320 -9.53 -0.11 -4.30
C SER A 320 -10.21 -0.60 -5.59
N VAL A 321 -11.22 -1.45 -5.42
CA VAL A 321 -12.16 -1.76 -6.50
C VAL A 321 -13.51 -1.09 -6.22
N ALA A 322 -14.21 -0.70 -7.28
CA ALA A 322 -15.55 -0.16 -7.12
C ALA A 322 -16.53 -1.28 -6.73
N TYR A 323 -17.18 -1.14 -5.58
CA TYR A 323 -17.96 -2.20 -4.95
C TYR A 323 -19.32 -2.39 -5.62
N ASP A 324 -19.55 -3.58 -6.17
CA ASP A 324 -20.85 -3.98 -6.72
C ASP A 324 -21.75 -4.49 -5.59
N ARG A 325 -22.79 -3.74 -5.22
CA ARG A 325 -23.67 -4.06 -4.06
C ARG A 325 -24.68 -5.15 -4.36
N SER A 326 -25.26 -5.08 -5.56
CA SER A 326 -26.33 -5.99 -5.97
C SER A 326 -26.36 -6.15 -7.48
N ALA A 327 -26.74 -7.33 -7.93
CA ALA A 327 -27.01 -7.62 -9.32
C ALA A 327 -28.31 -8.40 -9.47
N ILE A 328 -29.05 -8.13 -10.54
CA ILE A 328 -30.31 -8.79 -10.86
C ILE A 328 -30.38 -9.11 -12.35
N ARG A 329 -30.90 -10.28 -12.71
CA ARG A 329 -31.20 -10.64 -14.11
C ARG A 329 -32.42 -11.53 -14.21
N TRP A 330 -33.01 -11.59 -15.39
CA TRP A 330 -34.01 -12.60 -15.72
C TRP A 330 -33.44 -14.02 -15.62
N ASN A 331 -34.21 -14.93 -15.05
CA ASN A 331 -33.84 -16.33 -14.87
C ASN A 331 -34.02 -17.09 -16.20
N ALA A 332 -32.94 -17.16 -16.98
CA ALA A 332 -32.85 -18.00 -18.16
C ALA A 332 -31.42 -18.52 -18.35
N ASP A 333 -31.31 -19.72 -18.91
CA ASP A 333 -30.03 -20.42 -19.09
C ASP A 333 -29.42 -20.26 -20.49
N SER A 334 -30.22 -19.89 -21.50
CA SER A 334 -29.75 -19.77 -22.88
C SER A 334 -30.52 -18.73 -23.69
N GLY A 335 -30.02 -18.43 -24.90
CA GLY A 335 -30.63 -17.49 -25.82
C GLY A 335 -30.49 -16.03 -25.39
N ILE A 336 -31.20 -15.15 -26.09
CA ILE A 336 -31.20 -13.70 -25.83
C ILE A 336 -31.70 -13.37 -24.42
N ARG A 337 -32.75 -14.07 -23.96
CA ARG A 337 -33.36 -13.88 -22.64
C ARG A 337 -32.41 -14.11 -21.46
N ALA A 338 -31.34 -14.89 -21.64
CA ALA A 338 -30.35 -15.12 -20.59
C ALA A 338 -29.48 -13.89 -20.26
N HIS A 339 -29.47 -12.87 -21.12
CA HIS A 339 -28.58 -11.71 -20.97
C HIS A 339 -29.20 -10.35 -21.34
N CYS A 340 -30.34 -10.30 -22.03
CA CYS A 340 -30.94 -9.04 -22.49
C CYS A 340 -31.75 -8.29 -21.43
N PHE A 341 -31.96 -8.86 -20.24
CA PHE A 341 -32.77 -8.25 -19.18
C PHE A 341 -32.11 -8.42 -17.80
N GLY A 342 -31.40 -7.39 -17.35
CA GLY A 342 -30.71 -7.39 -16.06
C GLY A 342 -29.91 -6.11 -15.81
N ALA A 343 -29.45 -5.95 -14.57
CA ALA A 343 -28.66 -4.82 -14.12
C ALA A 343 -27.66 -5.20 -13.00
N VAL A 344 -26.60 -4.41 -12.89
CA VAL A 344 -25.65 -4.43 -11.76
C VAL A 344 -25.62 -3.02 -11.16
N LEU A 345 -25.80 -2.93 -9.84
CA LEU A 345 -25.82 -1.70 -9.08
C LEU A 345 -24.51 -1.59 -8.29
N ARG A 346 -23.75 -0.55 -8.61
CA ARG A 346 -22.41 -0.30 -8.07
C ARG A 346 -22.40 1.00 -7.29
N ASP A 347 -21.68 0.98 -6.17
CA ASP A 347 -21.36 2.19 -5.42
C ASP A 347 -20.67 3.21 -6.33
N ASP A 348 -20.86 4.49 -6.01
CA ASP A 348 -20.12 5.55 -6.66
C ASP A 348 -18.61 5.37 -6.43
N PRO A 349 -17.79 5.31 -7.50
CA PRO A 349 -16.35 5.13 -7.35
C PRO A 349 -15.61 6.39 -6.90
N THR A 350 -16.30 7.52 -6.69
CA THR A 350 -15.70 8.79 -6.29
C THR A 350 -15.72 9.02 -4.78
N GLY A 351 -14.75 9.79 -4.27
CA GLY A 351 -14.72 10.25 -2.88
C GLY A 351 -15.48 11.57 -2.66
N LYS A 352 -15.49 12.05 -1.41
CA LYS A 352 -16.22 13.25 -0.98
C LYS A 352 -15.42 14.57 -1.00
N ALA A 353 -14.22 14.58 -1.59
CA ALA A 353 -13.34 15.76 -1.55
C ALA A 353 -13.49 16.64 -2.81
N ASP A 354 -13.66 17.95 -2.64
CA ASP A 354 -13.94 18.92 -3.70
C ASP A 354 -12.71 19.30 -4.57
N ASP A 355 -11.50 19.07 -4.04
CA ASP A 355 -10.21 19.32 -4.70
C ASP A 355 -9.69 18.13 -5.51
N GLU A 356 -10.31 16.95 -5.34
CA GLU A 356 -9.98 15.74 -6.08
C GLU A 356 -10.73 15.65 -7.41
N ILE A 357 -10.03 15.30 -8.48
CA ILE A 357 -10.63 15.06 -9.80
C ILE A 357 -10.55 13.57 -10.14
N ALA A 358 -11.71 12.91 -10.11
CA ALA A 358 -11.86 11.54 -10.57
C ALA A 358 -12.17 11.49 -12.07
N MET A 359 -11.42 10.68 -12.82
CA MET A 359 -11.68 10.40 -14.23
C MET A 359 -11.19 9.01 -14.61
N PRO A 360 -11.77 8.31 -15.60
CA PRO A 360 -11.09 7.16 -16.17
C PRO A 360 -9.78 7.59 -16.80
N VAL A 361 -8.77 6.72 -16.78
CA VAL A 361 -7.50 6.96 -17.47
C VAL A 361 -7.71 7.22 -18.97
N ALA A 362 -8.77 6.68 -19.57
CA ALA A 362 -9.16 6.96 -20.94
C ALA A 362 -9.42 8.46 -21.21
N THR A 363 -9.86 9.24 -20.22
CA THR A 363 -10.01 10.70 -20.35
C THR A 363 -8.67 11.36 -20.58
N LEU A 364 -7.59 10.91 -19.93
CA LEU A 364 -6.24 11.46 -20.16
C LEU A 364 -5.74 11.21 -21.59
N LEU A 365 -6.21 10.13 -22.23
CA LEU A 365 -5.91 9.81 -23.63
C LEU A 365 -6.71 10.65 -24.64
N ALA A 366 -7.82 11.25 -24.19
CA ALA A 366 -8.69 12.04 -25.06
C ALA A 366 -8.09 13.40 -25.38
N ARG A 367 -8.57 14.02 -26.45
CA ARG A 367 -8.22 15.38 -26.81
C ARG A 367 -8.96 16.36 -25.93
N ASN A 368 -8.25 17.35 -25.42
CA ASN A 368 -8.82 18.52 -24.79
C ASN A 368 -9.56 19.34 -25.88
N PRO A 369 -10.88 19.54 -25.77
CA PRO A 369 -11.66 20.31 -26.75
C PRO A 369 -11.19 21.76 -26.87
N LEU A 370 -10.56 22.29 -25.82
CA LEU A 370 -10.11 23.67 -25.69
C LEU A 370 -8.80 23.93 -26.44
N THR A 371 -7.85 22.99 -26.41
CA THR A 371 -6.50 23.15 -26.98
C THR A 371 -6.27 22.29 -28.23
N GLY A 372 -6.98 21.17 -28.35
CA GLY A 372 -6.75 20.13 -29.38
C GLY A 372 -5.62 19.14 -29.06
N ALA A 373 -4.80 19.42 -28.03
CA ALA A 373 -3.81 18.49 -27.48
C ALA A 373 -4.50 17.38 -26.68
N THR A 374 -3.76 16.34 -26.31
CA THR A 374 -4.24 15.31 -25.36
C THR A 374 -4.25 15.87 -23.95
N ILE A 375 -5.21 15.45 -23.14
CA ILE A 375 -5.35 15.92 -21.76
C ILE A 375 -4.13 15.52 -20.91
N ALA A 376 -3.53 14.36 -21.16
CA ALA A 376 -2.28 13.97 -20.52
C ALA A 376 -1.12 14.93 -20.84
N ALA A 377 -1.00 15.41 -22.09
CA ALA A 377 0.06 16.35 -22.45
C ALA A 377 -0.16 17.70 -21.76
N ASP A 378 -1.38 18.24 -21.83
CA ASP A 378 -1.76 19.49 -21.16
C ASP A 378 -1.52 19.42 -19.64
N LEU A 379 -1.85 18.30 -19.01
CA LEU A 379 -1.63 18.07 -17.57
C LEU A 379 -0.14 18.08 -17.22
N ILE A 380 0.69 17.33 -17.94
CA ILE A 380 2.13 17.25 -17.67
C ILE A 380 2.81 18.59 -17.94
N ASP A 381 2.40 19.31 -18.99
CA ASP A 381 2.91 20.64 -19.31
C ASP A 381 2.52 21.63 -18.21
N GLU A 382 1.26 21.64 -17.77
CA GLU A 382 0.81 22.52 -16.69
C GLU A 382 1.55 22.24 -15.37
N LEU A 383 1.76 20.97 -15.01
CA LEU A 383 2.55 20.59 -13.84
C LEU A 383 4.02 21.02 -13.95
N SER A 384 4.63 20.87 -15.13
CA SER A 384 5.99 21.33 -15.41
C SER A 384 6.14 22.84 -15.16
N HIS A 385 5.20 23.65 -15.66
CA HIS A 385 5.20 25.09 -15.44
C HIS A 385 4.93 25.44 -13.96
N ARG A 386 3.92 24.81 -13.33
CA ARG A 386 3.53 25.07 -11.94
C ARG A 386 4.66 24.78 -10.95
N HIS A 387 5.38 23.67 -11.14
CA HIS A 387 6.48 23.28 -10.27
C HIS A 387 7.84 23.83 -10.70
N ASN A 388 7.90 24.55 -11.83
CA ASN A 388 9.15 25.05 -12.43
C ASN A 388 10.21 23.94 -12.57
N ARG A 389 9.79 22.77 -13.06
CA ARG A 389 10.64 21.57 -13.24
C ARG A 389 10.56 21.08 -14.67
N HIS A 390 11.62 20.39 -15.13
CA HIS A 390 11.64 19.84 -16.48
C HIS A 390 10.52 18.80 -16.67
N ARG A 391 9.86 18.88 -17.83
CA ARG A 391 8.70 18.07 -18.19
C ARG A 391 8.91 16.58 -17.98
N ASP A 392 10.06 16.07 -18.43
CA ASP A 392 10.38 14.64 -18.34
C ASP A 392 10.56 14.17 -16.88
N ASP A 393 10.95 15.05 -15.96
CA ASP A 393 11.12 14.70 -14.55
C ASP A 393 9.75 14.63 -13.87
N ILE A 394 8.87 15.61 -14.14
CA ILE A 394 7.48 15.60 -13.71
C ILE A 394 6.74 14.37 -14.25
N ALA A 395 6.94 14.04 -15.52
CA ALA A 395 6.38 12.83 -16.10
C ALA A 395 6.90 11.57 -15.40
N THR A 396 8.21 11.51 -15.10
CA THR A 396 8.78 10.37 -14.38
C THR A 396 8.13 10.21 -13.00
N ASP A 397 7.95 11.30 -12.25
CA ASP A 397 7.28 11.29 -10.94
C ASP A 397 5.80 10.87 -11.06
N TRP A 398 5.08 11.41 -12.04
CA TRP A 398 3.66 11.12 -12.28
C TRP A 398 3.43 9.65 -12.61
N PHE A 399 4.21 9.09 -13.54
CA PHE A 399 4.08 7.67 -13.89
C PHE A 399 4.58 6.75 -12.77
N THR A 400 5.60 7.15 -12.01
CA THR A 400 6.06 6.39 -10.83
C THR A 400 4.97 6.32 -9.76
N ALA A 401 4.25 7.42 -9.52
CA ALA A 401 3.09 7.43 -8.63
C ALA A 401 1.98 6.50 -9.13
N LEU A 402 1.65 6.54 -10.43
CA LEU A 402 0.69 5.61 -11.04
C LEU A 402 1.15 4.14 -10.90
N GLY A 403 2.44 3.87 -11.09
CA GLY A 403 3.06 2.55 -10.92
C GLY A 403 2.83 1.97 -9.52
N LYS A 404 3.10 2.78 -8.48
CA LYS A 404 2.85 2.39 -7.09
C LYS A 404 1.37 2.16 -6.79
N LEU A 405 0.49 3.01 -7.32
CA LEU A 405 -0.94 2.97 -7.04
C LEU A 405 -1.70 1.88 -7.80
N LEU A 406 -1.22 1.44 -8.97
CA LEU A 406 -1.95 0.49 -9.82
C LEU A 406 -1.15 -0.79 -10.13
N PHE A 407 0.09 -0.67 -10.58
CA PHE A 407 0.85 -1.82 -11.09
C PHE A 407 1.23 -2.77 -9.95
N VAL A 408 1.71 -2.22 -8.83
CA VAL A 408 2.06 -3.02 -7.65
C VAL A 408 0.84 -3.79 -7.11
N PRO A 409 -0.31 -3.15 -6.80
CA PRO A 409 -1.50 -3.88 -6.36
C PRO A 409 -2.01 -4.91 -7.37
N ALA A 410 -2.04 -4.57 -8.67
CA ALA A 410 -2.55 -5.47 -9.70
C ALA A 410 -1.70 -6.74 -9.83
N VAL A 411 -0.37 -6.62 -9.77
CA VAL A 411 0.54 -7.78 -9.80
C VAL A 411 0.48 -8.58 -8.49
N ALA A 412 0.41 -7.90 -7.35
CA ALA A 412 0.29 -8.55 -6.03
C ALA A 412 -0.99 -9.39 -5.92
N LEU A 413 -2.14 -8.90 -6.39
CA LEU A 413 -3.40 -9.65 -6.41
C LEU A 413 -3.30 -10.96 -7.20
N ILE A 414 -2.55 -10.98 -8.31
CA ILE A 414 -2.28 -12.22 -9.07
C ILE A 414 -1.40 -13.15 -8.25
N ALA A 415 -0.25 -12.65 -7.78
CA ALA A 415 0.77 -13.47 -7.11
C ALA A 415 0.31 -14.04 -5.76
N ARG A 416 -0.56 -13.31 -5.04
CA ARG A 416 -0.92 -13.59 -3.65
C ARG A 416 -2.36 -14.07 -3.47
N TRP A 417 -3.24 -13.78 -4.42
CA TRP A 417 -4.64 -14.18 -4.33
C TRP A 417 -5.15 -14.91 -5.58
N GLY A 418 -4.34 -15.01 -6.64
CA GLY A 418 -4.78 -15.60 -7.90
C GLY A 418 -5.89 -14.78 -8.57
N ILE A 419 -5.99 -13.48 -8.27
CA ILE A 419 -7.02 -12.58 -8.78
C ILE A 419 -6.42 -11.73 -9.90
N ALA A 420 -6.91 -11.92 -11.12
CA ALA A 420 -6.58 -11.08 -12.26
C ALA A 420 -7.70 -10.06 -12.51
N LEU A 421 -7.38 -8.79 -12.27
CA LEU A 421 -8.24 -7.67 -12.64
C LEU A 421 -8.20 -7.40 -14.16
N GLU A 422 -9.02 -6.46 -14.64
CA GLU A 422 -8.95 -5.98 -16.03
C GLU A 422 -8.75 -4.45 -16.06
N PRO A 423 -7.56 -3.94 -15.66
CA PRO A 423 -7.31 -2.51 -15.45
C PRO A 423 -7.03 -1.77 -16.77
N HIS A 424 -7.96 -1.83 -17.73
CA HIS A 424 -7.85 -1.06 -18.97
C HIS A 424 -8.25 0.41 -18.76
N PRO A 425 -7.88 1.35 -19.66
CA PRO A 425 -8.06 2.79 -19.43
C PRO A 425 -9.49 3.25 -19.07
N GLN A 426 -10.52 2.60 -19.60
CA GLN A 426 -11.92 2.88 -19.24
C GLN A 426 -12.35 2.34 -17.85
N ASN A 427 -11.73 1.27 -17.36
CA ASN A 427 -12.08 0.61 -16.09
C ASN A 427 -11.17 1.04 -14.94
N THR A 428 -10.08 1.73 -15.23
CA THR A 428 -9.19 2.32 -14.25
C THR A 428 -9.58 3.78 -14.05
N ILE A 429 -10.17 4.11 -12.90
CA ILE A 429 -10.44 5.49 -12.48
C ILE A 429 -9.22 5.98 -11.70
N ILE A 430 -8.65 7.08 -12.18
CA ILE A 430 -7.60 7.81 -11.51
C ILE A 430 -8.20 9.02 -10.81
N ILE A 431 -7.82 9.19 -9.55
CA ILE A 431 -8.21 10.34 -8.73
C ILE A 431 -6.95 11.18 -8.57
N LEU A 432 -6.99 12.37 -9.15
CA LEU A 432 -5.89 13.34 -9.12
C LEU A 432 -6.13 14.35 -8.00
N ARG A 433 -5.10 14.63 -7.19
CA ARG A 433 -5.04 15.78 -6.29
C ARG A 433 -3.91 16.68 -6.76
N ASP A 434 -4.22 17.95 -6.98
CA ASP A 434 -3.29 18.92 -7.60
C ASP A 434 -2.68 18.46 -8.93
N GLY A 435 -3.38 17.59 -9.67
CA GLY A 435 -2.91 17.01 -10.94
C GLY A 435 -2.01 15.78 -10.81
N MET A 436 -1.61 15.39 -9.59
CA MET A 436 -0.81 14.19 -9.33
C MET A 436 -1.69 12.97 -8.97
N PRO A 437 -1.30 11.74 -9.34
CA PRO A 437 -2.04 10.53 -8.96
C PRO A 437 -2.11 10.39 -7.45
N HIS A 438 -3.32 10.36 -6.90
CA HIS A 438 -3.57 10.27 -5.46
C HIS A 438 -4.23 8.95 -5.07
N ARG A 439 -5.25 8.50 -5.83
CA ARG A 439 -5.92 7.21 -5.64
C ARG A 439 -6.28 6.56 -6.96
N ILE A 440 -6.46 5.24 -6.95
CA ILE A 440 -6.93 4.42 -8.06
C ILE A 440 -8.12 3.59 -7.62
N VAL A 441 -9.15 3.56 -8.47
CA VAL A 441 -10.30 2.66 -8.33
C VAL A 441 -10.45 1.85 -9.62
N VAL A 442 -10.39 0.52 -9.52
CA VAL A 442 -10.66 -0.36 -10.66
C VAL A 442 -12.11 -0.82 -10.61
N ARG A 443 -12.86 -0.68 -11.72
CA ARG A 443 -14.27 -1.07 -11.82
C ARG A 443 -14.52 -2.15 -12.87
N ASP A 444 -15.75 -2.63 -12.92
CA ASP A 444 -16.25 -3.67 -13.82
C ASP A 444 -15.60 -5.05 -13.61
N LEU A 445 -15.97 -5.69 -12.51
CA LEU A 445 -15.43 -6.98 -12.08
C LEU A 445 -15.96 -8.17 -12.90
N GLY A 446 -16.92 -7.96 -13.82
CA GLY A 446 -17.41 -9.02 -14.71
C GLY A 446 -16.35 -9.54 -15.71
N GLY A 447 -15.24 -8.81 -15.86
CA GLY A 447 -14.06 -9.22 -16.64
C GLY A 447 -12.94 -9.89 -15.83
N CYS A 448 -13.05 -9.92 -14.50
CA CYS A 448 -12.06 -10.48 -13.59
C CYS A 448 -11.88 -11.99 -13.81
N ARG A 449 -10.72 -12.53 -13.41
CA ARG A 449 -10.46 -13.97 -13.38
C ARG A 449 -9.93 -14.39 -12.02
N LEU A 450 -10.37 -15.56 -11.56
CA LEU A 450 -9.85 -16.24 -10.38
C LEU A 450 -9.09 -17.49 -10.83
N TRP A 451 -7.93 -17.73 -10.24
CA TRP A 451 -7.13 -18.90 -10.53
C TRP A 451 -7.71 -20.15 -9.85
N ALA A 452 -8.06 -21.15 -10.65
CA ALA A 452 -8.68 -22.39 -10.19
C ALA A 452 -7.80 -23.18 -9.21
N ASN A 453 -6.47 -23.06 -9.35
CA ASN A 453 -5.48 -23.78 -8.54
C ASN A 453 -4.75 -22.85 -7.57
N GLY A 454 -5.29 -21.65 -7.36
CA GLY A 454 -4.66 -20.61 -6.55
C GLY A 454 -5.06 -20.59 -5.08
N PRO A 455 -4.69 -19.52 -4.37
CA PRO A 455 -5.00 -19.34 -2.95
C PRO A 455 -6.50 -19.43 -2.61
N LEU A 456 -7.36 -19.10 -3.58
CA LEU A 456 -8.81 -19.16 -3.46
C LEU A 456 -9.43 -20.48 -3.93
N ALA A 457 -8.65 -21.50 -4.31
CA ALA A 457 -9.16 -22.73 -4.91
C ALA A 457 -10.21 -23.46 -4.04
N ALA A 458 -10.04 -23.40 -2.71
CA ALA A 458 -10.98 -23.99 -1.75
C ALA A 458 -12.19 -23.08 -1.43
N HIS A 459 -12.19 -21.82 -1.89
CA HIS A 459 -13.26 -20.88 -1.58
C HIS A 459 -14.55 -21.30 -2.34
N PRO A 460 -15.73 -21.37 -1.68
CA PRO A 460 -16.97 -21.87 -2.29
C PRO A 460 -17.42 -21.13 -3.56
N ILE A 461 -16.95 -19.89 -3.76
CA ILE A 461 -17.23 -19.15 -4.99
C ILE A 461 -16.63 -19.82 -6.24
N VAL A 462 -15.48 -20.48 -6.12
CA VAL A 462 -14.75 -21.01 -7.28
C VAL A 462 -15.59 -22.09 -7.96
N ASP A 463 -16.23 -22.95 -7.16
CA ASP A 463 -17.13 -23.97 -7.69
C ASP A 463 -18.40 -23.38 -8.29
N LYS A 464 -18.97 -22.31 -7.68
CA LYS A 464 -20.12 -21.59 -8.25
C LYS A 464 -19.81 -20.94 -9.60
N LEU A 465 -18.56 -20.51 -9.80
CA LEU A 465 -18.12 -19.81 -11.02
C LEU A 465 -17.46 -20.72 -12.05
N ARG A 466 -17.27 -22.01 -11.77
CA ARG A 466 -16.53 -22.95 -12.62
C ARG A 466 -17.11 -23.10 -14.04
N ALA A 467 -18.42 -22.90 -14.20
CA ALA A 467 -19.10 -22.90 -15.51
C ALA A 467 -19.03 -21.56 -16.26
N THR A 468 -18.37 -20.56 -15.69
CA THR A 468 -18.24 -19.21 -16.26
C THR A 468 -16.82 -18.95 -16.75
N ALA A 469 -16.65 -17.96 -17.60
CA ALA A 469 -15.33 -17.49 -18.02
C ALA A 469 -14.51 -16.87 -16.87
N LEU A 470 -15.07 -16.69 -15.66
CA LEU A 470 -14.38 -16.05 -14.53
C LEU A 470 -13.33 -16.95 -13.87
N ILE A 471 -13.32 -18.26 -14.15
CA ILE A 471 -12.31 -19.19 -13.64
C ILE A 471 -11.28 -19.47 -14.72
N GLU A 472 -10.00 -19.32 -14.38
CA GLU A 472 -8.87 -19.64 -15.25
C GLU A 472 -8.01 -20.74 -14.61
N ASN A 473 -7.63 -21.74 -15.42
CA ASN A 473 -6.81 -22.87 -14.97
C ASN A 473 -5.32 -22.63 -15.24
N ASP A 474 -5.01 -21.85 -16.28
CA ASP A 474 -3.65 -21.58 -16.73
C ASP A 474 -3.13 -20.26 -16.12
N LEU A 475 -2.04 -20.36 -15.35
CA LEU A 475 -1.45 -19.20 -14.67
C LEU A 475 -0.91 -18.15 -15.65
N ILE A 476 -0.36 -18.56 -16.80
CA ILE A 476 0.15 -17.60 -17.80
C ILE A 476 -1.00 -16.83 -18.43
N ARG A 477 -2.11 -17.48 -18.78
CA ARG A 477 -3.31 -16.79 -19.29
C ARG A 477 -3.91 -15.86 -18.23
N LEU A 478 -3.87 -16.24 -16.96
CA LEU A 478 -4.28 -15.39 -15.84
C LEU A 478 -3.41 -14.13 -15.76
N ILE A 479 -2.08 -14.28 -15.84
CA ILE A 479 -1.15 -13.14 -15.83
C ILE A 479 -1.39 -12.24 -17.05
N ASP A 480 -1.49 -12.84 -18.25
CA ASP A 480 -1.66 -12.13 -19.52
C ASP A 480 -3.00 -11.35 -19.57
N LYS A 481 -4.01 -11.80 -18.83
CA LYS A 481 -5.29 -11.09 -18.66
C LYS A 481 -5.14 -9.73 -17.98
N VAL A 482 -4.16 -9.57 -17.08
CA VAL A 482 -3.80 -8.27 -16.46
C VAL A 482 -2.73 -7.56 -17.27
N PHE A 483 -1.72 -8.30 -17.71
CA PHE A 483 -0.50 -7.73 -18.29
C PHE A 483 -0.79 -6.98 -19.59
N TYR A 484 -1.61 -7.56 -20.47
CA TYR A 484 -2.01 -6.91 -21.72
C TYR A 484 -2.74 -5.57 -21.50
N PRO A 485 -3.88 -5.48 -20.77
CA PRO A 485 -4.57 -4.22 -20.61
C PRO A 485 -3.76 -3.18 -19.82
N LEU A 486 -2.94 -3.62 -18.86
CA LEU A 486 -2.13 -2.73 -18.03
C LEU A 486 -0.96 -2.10 -18.81
N VAL A 487 -0.32 -2.85 -19.70
CA VAL A 487 0.88 -2.38 -20.42
C VAL A 487 0.57 -1.93 -21.84
N ALA A 488 -0.07 -2.78 -22.64
CA ALA A 488 -0.36 -2.46 -24.04
C ALA A 488 -1.43 -1.37 -24.16
N ASN A 489 -2.51 -1.46 -23.39
CA ASN A 489 -3.64 -0.53 -23.53
C ASN A 489 -3.52 0.70 -22.63
N LEU A 490 -2.92 0.59 -21.45
CA LEU A 490 -2.80 1.70 -20.50
C LEU A 490 -1.44 2.38 -20.57
N HIS A 491 -0.35 1.69 -20.22
CA HIS A 491 0.99 2.31 -20.14
C HIS A 491 1.45 2.92 -21.47
N ARG A 492 1.48 2.12 -22.54
CA ARG A 492 1.98 2.58 -23.85
C ARG A 492 1.16 3.73 -24.41
N ASN A 493 -0.17 3.65 -24.33
CA ASN A 493 -1.04 4.72 -24.81
C ASN A 493 -0.90 6.00 -23.99
N LEU A 494 -0.70 5.91 -22.66
CA LEU A 494 -0.41 7.09 -21.84
C LEU A 494 0.94 7.70 -22.17
N ILE A 495 1.99 6.90 -22.38
CA ILE A 495 3.32 7.39 -22.81
C ILE A 495 3.19 8.17 -24.13
N THR A 496 2.45 7.64 -25.10
CA THR A 496 2.18 8.32 -26.37
C THR A 496 1.34 9.57 -26.18
N ALA A 497 0.24 9.50 -25.42
CA ALA A 497 -0.67 10.62 -25.19
C ALA A 497 0.01 11.74 -24.40
N ALA A 498 0.88 11.43 -23.45
CA ALA A 498 1.66 12.43 -22.72
C ALA A 498 2.91 12.87 -23.51
N ALA A 499 3.10 12.48 -24.77
CA ALA A 499 4.23 12.89 -25.61
C ALA A 499 5.60 12.72 -24.92
N ILE A 500 5.81 11.60 -24.22
CA ILE A 500 7.01 11.35 -23.43
C ILE A 500 8.20 11.04 -24.34
N THR A 501 9.37 11.62 -24.03
CA THR A 501 10.60 11.37 -24.77
C THR A 501 11.11 9.94 -24.53
N LYS A 502 11.85 9.36 -25.48
CA LYS A 502 12.43 8.01 -25.31
C LYS A 502 13.30 7.86 -24.05
N PRO A 503 14.18 8.83 -23.70
CA PRO A 503 14.96 8.74 -22.46
C PRO A 503 14.09 8.77 -21.21
N ALA A 504 13.05 9.60 -21.17
CA ALA A 504 12.12 9.64 -20.04
C ALA A 504 11.31 8.35 -19.93
N GLN A 505 10.88 7.79 -21.06
CA GLN A 505 10.20 6.50 -21.10
C GLN A 505 11.07 5.37 -20.50
N GLN A 506 12.38 5.34 -20.80
CA GLN A 506 13.30 4.36 -20.21
C GLN A 506 13.39 4.51 -18.69
N ARG A 507 13.48 5.75 -18.17
CA ARG A 507 13.48 6.01 -16.72
C ARG A 507 12.17 5.58 -16.06
N ILE A 508 11.04 5.89 -16.68
CA ILE A 508 9.71 5.48 -16.21
C ILE A 508 9.63 3.95 -16.15
N ASN A 509 10.00 3.27 -17.23
CA ASN A 509 9.94 1.82 -17.30
C ASN A 509 10.80 1.17 -16.20
N LEU A 510 12.04 1.63 -16.01
CA LEU A 510 12.94 1.13 -14.97
C LEU A 510 12.38 1.39 -13.56
N ALA A 511 11.79 2.56 -13.31
CA ALA A 511 11.17 2.88 -12.02
C ALA A 511 10.00 1.94 -11.71
N LEU A 512 9.15 1.66 -12.70
CA LEU A 512 8.03 0.72 -12.57
C LEU A 512 8.53 -0.72 -12.34
N SER A 513 9.51 -1.18 -13.13
CA SER A 513 10.13 -2.50 -12.95
C SER A 513 10.74 -2.66 -11.57
N THR A 514 11.40 -1.61 -11.05
CA THR A 514 11.98 -1.60 -9.71
C THR A 514 10.91 -1.72 -8.63
N HIS A 515 9.77 -1.03 -8.77
CA HIS A 515 8.65 -1.17 -7.83
C HIS A 515 8.00 -2.56 -7.87
N ILE A 516 7.87 -3.15 -9.06
CA ILE A 516 7.37 -4.53 -9.22
C ILE A 516 8.36 -5.53 -8.60
N ALA A 517 9.66 -5.38 -8.83
CA ALA A 517 10.70 -6.24 -8.24
C ALA A 517 10.77 -6.12 -6.71
N ARG A 518 10.55 -4.93 -6.16
CA ARG A 518 10.42 -4.76 -4.70
C ARG A 518 9.26 -5.59 -4.14
N GLU A 519 8.11 -5.57 -4.81
CA GLU A 519 6.95 -6.38 -4.41
C GLU A 519 7.22 -7.89 -4.54
N TYR A 520 8.03 -8.33 -5.51
CA TYR A 520 8.53 -9.70 -5.57
C TYR A 520 9.33 -10.09 -4.32
N TRP A 521 10.27 -9.23 -3.89
CA TRP A 521 11.10 -9.51 -2.71
C TRP A 521 10.26 -9.56 -1.43
N ARG A 522 9.30 -8.63 -1.26
CA ARG A 522 8.35 -8.68 -0.14
C ARG A 522 7.50 -9.95 -0.17
N THR A 523 6.96 -10.30 -1.34
CA THR A 523 6.10 -11.48 -1.47
C THR A 523 6.87 -12.77 -1.22
N THR A 524 8.09 -12.87 -1.70
CA THR A 524 8.95 -14.04 -1.45
C THR A 524 9.29 -14.15 0.04
N ALA A 525 9.67 -13.06 0.69
CA ALA A 525 9.98 -13.02 2.12
C ALA A 525 8.75 -13.28 3.04
N SER A 526 7.53 -13.15 2.52
CA SER A 526 6.32 -13.45 3.31
C SER A 526 6.10 -14.95 3.55
N HIS A 527 6.68 -15.80 2.69
CA HIS A 527 6.43 -17.25 2.62
C HIS A 527 4.93 -17.61 2.56
N LEU A 528 4.05 -16.71 2.09
CA LEU A 528 2.59 -16.96 1.99
C LEU A 528 2.27 -18.11 1.03
N HIS A 529 3.02 -18.16 -0.07
CA HIS A 529 2.79 -19.06 -1.19
C HIS A 529 4.11 -19.72 -1.62
N PRO A 530 4.03 -20.83 -2.38
CA PRO A 530 5.20 -21.45 -2.96
C PRO A 530 6.02 -20.46 -3.80
N ALA A 531 7.33 -20.41 -3.56
CA ALA A 531 8.24 -19.48 -4.23
C ALA A 531 8.17 -19.60 -5.77
N ASP A 532 8.00 -20.81 -6.29
CA ASP A 532 7.90 -21.06 -7.74
C ASP A 532 6.70 -20.35 -8.39
N THR A 533 5.55 -20.33 -7.72
CA THR A 533 4.34 -19.68 -8.24
C THR A 533 4.52 -18.17 -8.28
N VAL A 534 5.08 -17.60 -7.21
CA VAL A 534 5.42 -16.18 -7.12
C VAL A 534 6.42 -15.83 -8.24
N ALA A 535 7.50 -16.61 -8.37
CA ALA A 535 8.52 -16.38 -9.38
C ALA A 535 7.95 -16.37 -10.81
N ILE A 536 7.04 -17.30 -11.15
CA ILE A 536 6.40 -17.33 -12.48
C ILE A 536 5.68 -16.03 -12.80
N VAL A 537 4.92 -15.47 -11.84
CA VAL A 537 4.18 -14.21 -12.05
C VAL A 537 5.12 -13.06 -12.35
N PHE A 538 6.13 -12.85 -11.49
CA PHE A 538 7.05 -11.73 -11.64
C PHE A 538 8.01 -11.91 -12.83
N GLN A 539 8.48 -13.13 -13.11
CA GLN A 539 9.29 -13.42 -14.30
C GLN A 539 8.51 -13.25 -15.60
N ARG A 540 7.20 -13.52 -15.62
CA ARG A 540 6.37 -13.22 -16.80
C ARG A 540 6.22 -11.72 -17.01
N ILE A 541 5.98 -10.95 -15.95
CA ILE A 541 5.79 -9.49 -16.01
C ILE A 541 7.09 -8.74 -16.34
N LEU A 542 8.25 -9.19 -15.82
CA LEU A 542 9.57 -8.58 -16.07
C LEU A 542 10.38 -9.34 -17.14
N GLY A 543 9.78 -10.32 -17.81
CA GLY A 543 10.42 -11.08 -18.89
C GLY A 543 10.40 -10.33 -20.23
N PRO A 544 11.02 -10.87 -21.28
CA PRO A 544 11.18 -10.17 -22.57
C PRO A 544 9.88 -10.01 -23.37
N VAL A 545 8.85 -10.82 -23.10
CA VAL A 545 7.68 -10.96 -23.96
C VAL A 545 6.45 -10.31 -23.35
N LEU A 546 5.91 -9.29 -24.04
CA LEU A 546 4.57 -8.75 -23.80
C LEU A 546 3.54 -9.50 -24.67
N PRO A 547 2.50 -10.11 -24.08
CA PRO A 547 1.37 -10.62 -24.84
C PRO A 547 0.52 -9.47 -25.38
N VAL A 548 0.40 -9.36 -26.70
CA VAL A 548 -0.49 -8.41 -27.37
C VAL A 548 -1.67 -9.17 -27.95
N LYS A 549 -2.87 -8.86 -27.47
CA LYS A 549 -4.09 -9.54 -27.90
C LYS A 549 -4.41 -9.21 -29.36
N ARG A 550 -4.72 -10.24 -30.16
CA ARG A 550 -5.03 -10.12 -31.59
C ARG A 550 -6.48 -9.74 -31.84
N VAL A 551 -6.89 -8.55 -31.41
CA VAL A 551 -8.30 -8.14 -31.43
C VAL A 551 -8.86 -8.07 -32.86
N LEU A 552 -8.08 -7.57 -33.84
CA LEU A 552 -8.45 -7.59 -35.24
C LEU A 552 -8.38 -9.02 -35.81
N GLY A 553 -7.29 -9.75 -35.56
CA GLY A 553 -7.06 -11.11 -36.03
C GLY A 553 -8.17 -12.08 -35.62
N MET A 554 -8.61 -12.02 -34.36
CA MET A 554 -9.74 -12.80 -33.86
C MET A 554 -11.07 -12.48 -34.57
N ARG A 555 -11.27 -11.22 -34.98
CA ARG A 555 -12.46 -10.85 -35.80
C ARG A 555 -12.38 -11.40 -37.20
N LEU A 556 -11.18 -11.36 -37.80
CA LEU A 556 -10.92 -11.90 -39.13
C LEU A 556 -11.07 -13.43 -39.15
N SER A 557 -10.65 -14.13 -38.09
CA SER A 557 -10.81 -15.59 -37.97
C SER A 557 -12.23 -16.03 -37.61
N GLY A 558 -13.03 -15.15 -36.99
CA GLY A 558 -14.37 -15.47 -36.50
C GLY A 558 -14.39 -15.99 -35.07
N ALA A 559 -13.22 -16.24 -34.48
CA ALA A 559 -13.03 -16.71 -33.12
C ALA A 559 -13.08 -15.55 -32.08
N VAL A 560 -14.14 -14.73 -32.13
CA VAL A 560 -14.27 -13.51 -31.30
C VAL A 560 -14.33 -13.83 -29.80
N THR A 561 -14.65 -15.07 -29.43
CA THR A 561 -14.69 -15.58 -28.05
C THR A 561 -13.38 -16.20 -27.58
N GLU A 562 -12.46 -16.55 -28.49
CA GLU A 562 -11.15 -17.11 -28.12
C GLU A 562 -10.20 -16.00 -27.63
N GLN A 563 -9.04 -16.33 -27.06
CA GLN A 563 -8.05 -15.34 -26.65
C GLN A 563 -6.74 -15.66 -27.38
N GLU A 564 -6.54 -15.02 -28.52
CA GLU A 564 -5.28 -15.12 -29.27
C GLU A 564 -4.36 -13.95 -28.95
N TYR A 565 -3.07 -14.23 -28.83
CA TYR A 565 -2.01 -13.27 -28.56
C TYR A 565 -0.86 -13.44 -29.54
N VAL A 566 -0.19 -12.33 -29.87
CA VAL A 566 1.17 -12.32 -30.43
C VAL A 566 2.15 -11.81 -29.38
N ALA A 567 3.43 -12.12 -29.58
CA ALA A 567 4.51 -11.62 -28.74
C ALA A 567 5.03 -10.28 -29.27
N ASP A 568 5.25 -9.34 -28.36
CA ASP A 568 5.93 -8.07 -28.61
C ASP A 568 6.99 -7.82 -27.50
N ILE A 569 7.84 -6.80 -27.66
CA ILE A 569 8.88 -6.44 -26.70
C ILE A 569 8.25 -5.86 -25.43
N ASN A 570 8.59 -6.43 -24.29
CA ASN A 570 8.15 -5.92 -23.00
C ASN A 570 8.94 -4.66 -22.61
N PRO A 571 8.29 -3.49 -22.44
CA PRO A 571 8.97 -2.29 -21.95
C PRO A 571 9.53 -2.43 -20.53
N PHE A 572 9.08 -3.41 -19.75
CA PHE A 572 9.50 -3.66 -18.37
C PHE A 572 10.48 -4.83 -18.22
N GLU A 573 11.05 -5.34 -19.31
CA GLU A 573 12.05 -6.42 -19.26
C GLU A 573 13.24 -6.04 -18.35
N ASN A 574 13.32 -6.66 -17.17
CA ASN A 574 14.36 -6.44 -16.15
C ASN A 574 14.45 -7.65 -15.20
N LEU A 575 14.65 -8.86 -15.74
CA LEU A 575 14.70 -10.10 -14.95
C LEU A 575 15.83 -10.10 -13.92
N GLU A 576 16.92 -9.39 -14.20
CA GLU A 576 18.06 -9.24 -13.30
C GLU A 576 17.66 -8.64 -11.94
N LEU A 577 16.61 -7.80 -11.87
CA LEU A 577 16.11 -7.23 -10.62
C LEU A 577 15.55 -8.27 -9.64
N LEU A 578 15.25 -9.48 -10.12
CA LEU A 578 14.75 -10.60 -9.33
C LEU A 578 15.88 -11.49 -8.78
N THR A 579 17.14 -11.07 -8.92
CA THR A 579 18.32 -11.82 -8.50
C THR A 579 19.01 -11.19 -7.28
N PRO A 580 19.61 -11.98 -6.38
CA PRO A 580 20.44 -11.47 -5.29
C PRO A 580 21.60 -10.60 -5.76
N GLU A 581 22.16 -10.91 -6.94
CA GLU A 581 23.26 -10.17 -7.56
C GLU A 581 22.86 -8.71 -7.85
N SER A 582 21.59 -8.45 -8.19
CA SER A 582 21.10 -7.09 -8.38
C SER A 582 21.10 -6.28 -7.07
N LEU A 583 20.74 -6.90 -5.94
CA LEU A 583 20.84 -6.26 -4.63
C LEU A 583 22.30 -5.92 -4.30
N ARG A 584 23.23 -6.87 -4.52
CA ARG A 584 24.67 -6.62 -4.31
C ARG A 584 25.22 -5.56 -5.26
N ALA A 585 24.80 -5.54 -6.52
CA ALA A 585 25.19 -4.52 -7.49
C ALA A 585 24.74 -3.11 -7.06
N ALA A 586 23.55 -2.99 -6.45
CA ALA A 586 23.08 -1.72 -5.89
C ALA A 586 23.91 -1.28 -4.67
N CYS A 587 24.54 -2.21 -3.95
CA CYS A 587 25.42 -1.93 -2.80
C CYS A 587 26.85 -1.53 -3.22
N ALA A 588 27.30 -1.97 -4.40
CA ALA A 588 28.68 -1.78 -4.86
C ALA A 588 29.19 -0.31 -4.78
N PRO A 589 28.39 0.73 -5.14
CA PRO A 589 28.84 2.12 -5.02
C PRO A 589 29.12 2.59 -3.58
N TYR A 590 28.70 1.83 -2.57
CA TYR A 590 28.81 2.20 -1.16
C TYR A 590 29.71 1.25 -0.36
N SER A 591 30.34 0.27 -1.02
CA SER A 591 31.15 -0.74 -0.34
C SER A 591 32.40 -0.13 0.31
N ASP A 592 33.14 0.71 -0.41
CA ASP A 592 34.34 1.40 0.13
C ASP A 592 33.99 2.26 1.35
N TRP A 593 32.89 3.03 1.26
CA TRP A 593 32.39 3.82 2.38
C TRP A 593 32.02 2.95 3.59
N ALA A 594 31.35 1.81 3.36
CA ALA A 594 30.96 0.90 4.42
C ALA A 594 32.20 0.29 5.10
N HIS A 595 33.19 -0.11 4.30
CA HIS A 595 34.46 -0.65 4.78
C HIS A 595 35.22 0.36 5.64
N GLU A 596 35.46 1.57 5.14
CA GLU A 596 36.17 2.64 5.86
C GLU A 596 35.45 3.06 7.15
N THR A 597 34.12 3.18 7.08
CA THR A 597 33.28 3.50 8.25
C THR A 597 33.42 2.42 9.32
N LEU A 598 33.38 1.14 8.94
CA LEU A 598 33.46 0.04 9.87
C LEU A 598 34.86 -0.13 10.45
N ALA A 599 35.90 -0.01 9.62
CA ALA A 599 37.30 -0.06 10.03
C ALA A 599 37.61 1.03 11.07
N THR A 600 37.16 2.27 10.83
CA THR A 600 37.32 3.38 11.78
C THR A 600 36.64 3.07 13.12
N ARG A 601 35.38 2.63 13.10
CA ARG A 601 34.64 2.28 14.32
C ARG A 601 35.30 1.16 15.11
N LEU A 602 35.82 0.15 14.42
CA LEU A 602 36.52 -0.98 15.04
C LEU A 602 37.85 -0.56 15.66
N HIS A 603 38.64 0.26 14.96
CA HIS A 603 39.89 0.80 15.47
C HIS A 603 39.65 1.67 16.71
N ASP A 604 38.67 2.59 16.66
CA ASP A 604 38.31 3.43 17.82
C ASP A 604 37.86 2.60 19.02
N ALA A 605 37.10 1.52 18.78
CA ALA A 605 36.71 0.59 19.83
C ALA A 605 37.92 -0.19 20.38
N ALA A 606 38.85 -0.63 19.52
CA ALA A 606 40.07 -1.34 19.93
C ALA A 606 40.95 -0.47 20.85
N VAL A 607 41.18 0.78 20.44
CA VAL A 607 41.97 1.77 21.20
C VAL A 607 41.34 2.03 22.56
N ARG A 608 40.03 2.24 22.62
CA ARG A 608 39.30 2.46 23.88
C ARG A 608 39.31 1.24 24.78
N GLU A 609 39.19 0.04 24.22
CA GLU A 609 39.17 -1.21 24.98
C GLU A 609 40.57 -1.74 25.33
N GLY A 610 41.63 -1.12 24.81
CA GLY A 610 43.02 -1.50 25.07
C GLY A 610 43.41 -2.86 24.47
N ILE A 611 42.82 -3.22 23.33
CA ILE A 611 43.04 -4.49 22.63
C ILE A 611 43.67 -4.27 21.25
N ASP A 612 44.21 -5.34 20.67
CA ASP A 612 44.74 -5.34 19.30
C ASP A 612 43.61 -5.08 18.29
N ASP A 613 43.89 -4.32 17.24
CA ASP A 613 42.91 -3.96 16.20
C ASP A 613 42.78 -5.01 15.08
N SER A 614 43.40 -6.19 15.25
CA SER A 614 43.17 -7.37 14.42
C SER A 614 42.05 -8.26 14.99
N PHE A 615 41.00 -8.48 14.19
CA PHE A 615 39.83 -9.29 14.58
C PHE A 615 39.60 -10.52 13.69
N PRO A 616 40.56 -11.45 13.56
CA PRO A 616 40.43 -12.60 12.65
C PRO A 616 39.25 -13.52 12.98
N THR A 617 38.82 -13.55 14.25
CA THR A 617 37.67 -14.32 14.75
C THR A 617 36.32 -13.66 14.46
N LEU A 618 36.29 -12.35 14.17
CA LEU A 618 35.06 -11.59 13.85
C LEU A 618 34.92 -11.32 12.34
N ARG A 619 35.77 -11.92 11.50
CA ARG A 619 35.82 -11.64 10.05
C ARG A 619 34.46 -11.75 9.36
N ASP A 620 33.69 -12.79 9.67
CA ASP A 620 32.39 -13.01 9.03
C ASP A 620 31.33 -12.02 9.55
N ASP A 621 31.38 -11.67 10.84
CA ASP A 621 30.52 -10.65 11.42
C ASP A 621 30.86 -9.25 10.84
N ILE A 622 32.15 -8.96 10.63
CA ILE A 622 32.61 -7.73 9.98
C ILE A 622 32.10 -7.68 8.54
N ALA A 623 32.29 -8.74 7.76
CA ALA A 623 31.82 -8.82 6.38
C ALA A 623 30.29 -8.67 6.27
N ASN A 624 29.54 -9.33 7.16
CA ASN A 624 28.08 -9.20 7.22
C ASN A 624 27.65 -7.77 7.59
N ALA A 625 28.30 -7.14 8.57
CA ALA A 625 28.00 -5.76 8.96
C ALA A 625 28.34 -4.77 7.84
N GLU A 626 29.43 -4.98 7.11
CA GLU A 626 29.85 -4.19 5.95
C GLU A 626 28.83 -4.28 4.81
N GLU A 627 28.44 -5.49 4.40
CA GLU A 627 27.43 -5.71 3.34
C GLU A 627 26.09 -5.06 3.71
N ASN A 628 25.65 -5.23 4.96
CA ASN A 628 24.42 -4.61 5.45
C ASN A 628 24.51 -3.09 5.51
N LEU A 629 25.66 -2.53 5.90
CA LEU A 629 25.86 -1.08 5.96
C LEU A 629 25.81 -0.46 4.55
N ALA A 630 26.40 -1.12 3.55
CA ALA A 630 26.28 -0.71 2.16
C ALA A 630 24.83 -0.84 1.64
N LEU A 631 24.14 -1.94 1.96
CA LEU A 631 22.74 -2.17 1.59
C LEU A 631 21.81 -1.08 2.12
N VAL A 632 21.88 -0.76 3.41
CA VAL A 632 20.99 0.25 4.01
C VAL A 632 21.21 1.63 3.40
N ARG A 633 22.45 1.99 3.06
CA ARG A 633 22.76 3.23 2.37
C ARG A 633 22.18 3.24 0.95
N ALA A 634 22.36 2.16 0.20
CA ALA A 634 21.78 2.01 -1.14
C ALA A 634 20.25 2.16 -1.13
N GLN A 635 19.57 1.48 -0.20
CA GLN A 635 18.12 1.51 -0.09
C GLN A 635 17.60 2.91 0.26
N VAL A 636 18.19 3.58 1.24
CA VAL A 636 17.76 4.93 1.62
C VAL A 636 18.05 5.94 0.51
N THR A 637 19.25 5.95 -0.08
CA THR A 637 19.59 6.86 -1.19
C THR A 637 18.67 6.67 -2.39
N SER A 638 18.24 5.44 -2.69
CA SER A 638 17.28 5.19 -3.79
C SER A 638 15.88 5.76 -3.54
N ARG A 639 15.55 6.06 -2.29
CA ARG A 639 14.23 6.54 -1.85
C ARG A 639 14.19 8.04 -1.58
N VAL A 640 15.32 8.64 -1.22
CA VAL A 640 15.41 10.06 -0.86
C VAL A 640 16.13 10.81 -1.98
N ASN A 641 15.44 11.79 -2.57
CA ASN A 641 16.12 12.81 -3.35
C ASN A 641 16.75 13.76 -2.34
N THR A 642 18.08 13.90 -2.32
CA THR A 642 18.86 14.67 -1.32
C THR A 642 18.13 15.95 -0.91
N PRO A 643 17.41 15.94 0.24
CA PRO A 643 16.51 17.03 0.54
C PRO A 643 17.30 18.20 1.10
N GLU A 644 16.76 19.41 0.96
CA GLU A 644 17.34 20.57 1.64
C GLU A 644 17.26 20.39 3.15
N SER A 645 16.08 20.03 3.69
CA SER A 645 15.90 19.70 5.10
C SER A 645 15.40 18.27 5.31
N TYR A 646 15.83 17.63 6.41
CA TYR A 646 15.30 16.33 6.82
C TYR A 646 13.79 16.36 7.05
N TRP A 647 13.30 17.46 7.61
CA TRP A 647 11.91 17.61 8.01
C TRP A 647 10.95 17.67 6.82
N ASP A 648 11.44 18.06 5.63
CA ASP A 648 10.66 18.04 4.39
C ASP A 648 10.27 16.62 3.96
N LEU A 649 11.06 15.61 4.35
CA LEU A 649 10.73 14.20 4.10
C LEU A 649 9.55 13.71 4.94
N LEU A 650 9.28 14.35 6.09
CA LEU A 650 8.25 13.94 7.04
C LEU A 650 7.01 14.83 7.01
N LYS A 651 7.15 16.04 6.49
CA LYS A 651 6.08 17.04 6.46
C LYS A 651 4.92 16.58 5.57
N GLY A 652 3.70 16.70 6.10
CA GLY A 652 2.48 16.28 5.41
C GLY A 652 2.17 14.79 5.52
N LEU A 653 3.08 13.97 6.08
CA LEU A 653 2.77 12.59 6.40
C LEU A 653 1.91 12.50 7.67
N PRO A 654 0.96 11.55 7.74
CA PRO A 654 0.25 11.28 8.99
C PRO A 654 1.24 10.78 10.07
N PRO A 655 0.98 11.04 11.37
CA PRO A 655 1.99 10.85 12.43
C PRO A 655 2.64 9.46 12.49
N HIS A 656 1.85 8.39 12.29
CA HIS A 656 2.39 7.02 12.25
C HIS A 656 3.33 6.80 11.05
N ALA A 657 3.02 7.36 9.88
CA ALA A 657 3.82 7.24 8.68
C ALA A 657 5.11 8.05 8.79
N ALA A 658 5.05 9.25 9.38
CA ALA A 658 6.24 10.05 9.70
C ALA A 658 7.18 9.30 10.65
N MET A 659 6.65 8.65 11.69
CA MET A 659 7.45 7.86 12.62
C MET A 659 8.17 6.70 11.93
N ILE A 660 7.47 5.94 11.08
CA ILE A 660 8.06 4.83 10.32
C ILE A 660 9.07 5.33 9.29
N ALA A 661 8.75 6.42 8.57
CA ALA A 661 9.67 7.03 7.63
C ALA A 661 10.96 7.47 8.32
N ALA A 662 10.85 8.12 9.49
CA ALA A 662 11.99 8.55 10.28
C ALA A 662 12.91 7.38 10.70
N ASP A 663 12.33 6.28 11.21
CA ASP A 663 13.08 5.06 11.53
C ASP A 663 13.75 4.46 10.27
N SER A 664 13.08 4.53 9.11
CA SER A 664 13.61 4.01 7.84
C SER A 664 14.80 4.79 7.29
N TYR A 665 15.00 6.04 7.72
CA TYR A 665 16.13 6.86 7.28
C TYR A 665 17.37 6.72 8.19
N ALA A 666 17.25 6.03 9.33
CA ALA A 666 18.34 5.85 10.29
C ALA A 666 19.30 4.70 9.91
N ILE A 667 20.34 5.02 9.12
CA ILE A 667 21.26 3.99 8.56
C ILE A 667 22.51 3.72 9.39
N SER A 668 22.84 4.53 10.40
CA SER A 668 24.11 4.35 11.15
C SER A 668 24.11 3.23 12.20
N GLY A 669 22.92 2.84 12.70
CA GLY A 669 22.79 1.90 13.83
C GLY A 669 23.24 2.51 15.17
N HIS A 670 23.54 1.70 16.18
CA HIS A 670 23.98 2.17 17.52
C HIS A 670 25.24 3.06 17.45
N ASN A 671 25.25 4.18 18.20
CA ASN A 671 26.37 5.15 18.18
C ASN A 671 27.70 4.62 18.74
N VAL A 672 27.68 3.69 19.70
CA VAL A 672 28.89 3.20 20.37
C VAL A 672 29.28 1.77 19.98
N HIS A 673 28.43 1.03 19.27
CA HIS A 673 28.73 -0.34 18.86
C HIS A 673 29.41 -0.34 17.49
N PRO A 674 30.60 -0.93 17.30
CA PRO A 674 31.29 -0.87 16.02
C PRO A 674 30.54 -1.63 14.92
N LEU A 675 30.07 -2.85 15.20
CA LEU A 675 29.27 -3.68 14.30
C LEU A 675 27.76 -3.35 14.35
N ALA A 676 27.40 -2.06 14.39
CA ALA A 676 26.03 -1.59 14.61
C ALA A 676 24.97 -2.06 13.58
N LYS A 677 25.40 -2.54 12.41
CA LYS A 677 24.53 -3.11 11.36
C LYS A 677 24.76 -4.61 11.12
N LEU A 678 25.36 -5.33 12.09
CA LEU A 678 25.41 -6.80 12.04
C LEU A 678 24.00 -7.39 12.06
N ARG A 679 23.69 -8.26 11.09
CA ARG A 679 22.42 -8.99 10.95
C ARG A 679 22.67 -10.48 10.73
N ARG A 680 23.46 -11.11 11.62
CA ARG A 680 23.80 -12.53 11.50
C ARG A 680 22.56 -13.40 11.64
N GLY A 681 22.31 -14.21 10.61
CA GLY A 681 21.14 -15.08 10.47
C GLY A 681 20.23 -14.66 9.32
N PHE A 682 20.31 -13.41 8.86
CA PHE A 682 19.64 -12.98 7.63
C PHE A 682 20.55 -13.14 6.42
N SER A 683 19.96 -13.56 5.30
CA SER A 683 20.54 -13.35 3.98
C SER A 683 20.46 -11.86 3.57
N ILE A 684 21.06 -11.47 2.44
CA ILE A 684 20.98 -10.09 1.95
C ILE A 684 19.55 -9.75 1.49
N GLU A 685 18.85 -10.71 0.92
CA GLU A 685 17.46 -10.63 0.47
C GLU A 685 16.52 -10.43 1.66
N GLU A 686 16.70 -11.21 2.73
CA GLU A 686 15.96 -11.08 3.98
C GLU A 686 16.29 -9.75 4.67
N SER A 687 17.56 -9.34 4.66
CA SER A 687 17.97 -8.03 5.19
C SER A 687 17.32 -6.89 4.41
N ALA A 688 17.18 -7.05 3.10
CA ALA A 688 16.51 -6.07 2.25
C ALA A 688 14.99 -6.05 2.47
N ALA A 689 14.36 -7.21 2.73
CA ALA A 689 12.91 -7.33 2.89
C ALA A 689 12.41 -6.97 4.30
N TYR A 690 13.14 -7.35 5.34
CA TYR A 690 12.77 -7.12 6.75
C TYR A 690 13.35 -5.82 7.32
N GLY A 691 14.30 -5.20 6.61
CA GLY A 691 14.91 -3.93 6.98
C GLY A 691 13.92 -2.75 6.91
N PRO A 692 13.85 -1.86 7.93
CA PRO A 692 13.06 -0.63 7.81
C PRO A 692 13.53 0.24 6.65
N GLU A 693 14.80 0.14 6.26
CA GLU A 693 15.44 1.01 5.26
C GLU A 693 14.86 0.83 3.84
N ALA A 694 14.25 -0.32 3.55
CA ALA A 694 13.49 -0.53 2.33
C ALA A 694 12.18 0.29 2.29
N GLY A 695 11.61 0.65 3.44
CA GLY A 695 10.32 1.36 3.53
C GLY A 695 9.16 0.49 3.04
N MET A 696 9.26 -0.82 3.27
CA MET A 696 8.26 -1.80 2.91
C MET A 696 7.70 -2.45 4.19
N SER A 697 6.46 -2.93 4.14
CA SER A 697 5.92 -3.73 5.22
C SER A 697 6.52 -5.14 5.20
N THR A 698 6.66 -5.71 6.39
CA THR A 698 6.84 -7.14 6.63
C THR A 698 5.47 -7.76 6.92
N ASP A 699 5.23 -8.94 6.34
CA ASP A 699 3.94 -9.62 6.42
C ASP A 699 3.94 -10.63 7.57
N LEU A 700 3.47 -10.22 8.75
CA LEU A 700 3.40 -11.11 9.91
C LEU A 700 2.42 -12.24 9.65
N ARG A 701 2.87 -13.47 9.91
CA ARG A 701 2.11 -14.70 9.72
C ARG A 701 1.26 -15.01 10.94
N LEU A 702 0.18 -15.74 10.75
CA LEU A 702 -0.66 -16.19 11.86
C LEU A 702 -0.49 -17.68 12.08
N VAL A 703 -0.44 -18.07 13.35
CA VAL A 703 -0.37 -19.46 13.78
C VAL A 703 -1.45 -19.68 14.84
N GLY A 704 -2.29 -20.69 14.66
CA GLY A 704 -3.15 -21.20 15.73
C GLY A 704 -2.33 -22.10 16.65
N VAL A 705 -2.28 -21.81 17.93
CA VAL A 705 -1.55 -22.61 18.94
C VAL A 705 -2.51 -23.06 20.02
N ASP A 706 -2.46 -24.32 20.42
CA ASP A 706 -3.27 -24.84 21.53
C ASP A 706 -3.10 -23.95 22.76
N LYS A 707 -4.22 -23.48 23.32
CA LYS A 707 -4.21 -22.54 24.46
C LYS A 707 -3.47 -23.07 25.69
N ARG A 708 -3.31 -24.40 25.81
CA ARG A 708 -2.58 -25.03 26.93
C ARG A 708 -1.06 -24.91 26.79
N MET A 709 -0.57 -24.50 25.63
CA MET A 709 0.86 -24.30 25.36
C MET A 709 1.33 -22.86 25.59
N ILE A 710 0.42 -21.94 25.93
CA ILE A 710 0.74 -20.52 26.02
C ILE A 710 0.40 -19.95 27.39
N ASP A 711 1.27 -19.07 27.86
CA ASP A 711 1.03 -18.21 29.00
C ASP A 711 0.82 -16.78 28.51
N THR A 712 -0.05 -16.02 29.16
CA THR A 712 -0.32 -14.60 28.88
C THR A 712 -0.01 -13.72 30.09
N SER A 713 0.34 -12.47 29.85
CA SER A 713 0.57 -11.48 30.91
C SER A 713 -0.66 -11.32 31.80
N THR A 714 -0.43 -11.08 33.09
CA THR A 714 -1.51 -10.87 34.07
C THR A 714 -2.17 -9.48 33.98
N THR A 715 -1.57 -8.53 33.23
CA THR A 715 -2.11 -7.17 33.05
C THR A 715 -3.35 -7.15 32.16
N ALA A 716 -3.34 -7.91 31.07
CA ALA A 716 -4.44 -8.05 30.13
C ALA A 716 -4.22 -9.33 29.29
N ASP A 717 -5.30 -9.96 28.83
CA ASP A 717 -5.20 -11.14 27.97
C ASP A 717 -4.73 -10.75 26.55
N CYS A 718 -3.49 -11.14 26.22
CA CYS A 718 -2.88 -10.83 24.92
C CYS A 718 -3.67 -11.40 23.74
N VAL A 719 -4.27 -12.59 23.90
CA VAL A 719 -5.01 -13.26 22.82
C VAL A 719 -6.28 -12.48 22.51
N GLN A 720 -6.98 -12.00 23.54
CA GLN A 720 -8.17 -11.16 23.37
C GLN A 720 -7.84 -9.81 22.74
N LEU A 721 -6.72 -9.19 23.12
CA LEU A 721 -6.27 -7.93 22.50
C LEU A 721 -5.93 -8.09 21.01
N ILE A 722 -5.23 -9.17 20.64
CA ILE A 722 -4.97 -9.49 19.22
C ILE A 722 -6.30 -9.64 18.48
N ALA A 723 -7.26 -10.37 19.05
CA ALA A 723 -8.57 -10.56 18.44
C ALA A 723 -9.39 -9.28 18.30
N HIS A 724 -9.27 -8.37 19.27
CA HIS A 724 -9.90 -7.05 19.22
C HIS A 724 -9.31 -6.18 18.10
N HIS A 725 -7.98 -6.18 17.95
CA HIS A 725 -7.31 -5.35 16.94
C HIS A 725 -7.42 -5.92 15.52
N PHE A 726 -7.47 -7.25 15.36
CA PHE A 726 -7.47 -7.92 14.05
C PHE A 726 -8.65 -8.90 13.87
N PRO A 727 -9.91 -8.44 14.04
CA PRO A 727 -11.07 -9.35 14.07
C PRO A 727 -11.30 -10.10 12.75
N HIS A 728 -11.03 -9.47 11.60
CA HIS A 728 -11.15 -10.11 10.28
C HIS A 728 -10.15 -11.26 10.11
N HIS A 729 -8.89 -11.03 10.50
CA HIS A 729 -7.85 -12.06 10.50
C HIS A 729 -8.18 -13.22 11.43
N ILE A 730 -8.72 -12.93 12.62
CA ILE A 730 -9.16 -13.96 13.56
C ILE A 730 -10.35 -14.74 13.01
N ALA A 731 -11.34 -14.08 12.41
CA ALA A 731 -12.48 -14.75 11.79
C ALA A 731 -12.04 -15.72 10.70
N TYR A 732 -11.14 -15.29 9.80
CA TYR A 732 -10.57 -16.15 8.77
C TYR A 732 -9.85 -17.37 9.37
N ALA A 733 -8.95 -17.15 10.34
CA ALA A 733 -8.19 -18.22 10.97
C ALA A 733 -9.10 -19.23 11.70
N ARG A 734 -10.17 -18.77 12.36
CA ARG A 734 -11.16 -19.65 13.00
C ARG A 734 -11.92 -20.48 11.98
N THR A 735 -12.37 -19.89 10.88
CA THR A 735 -13.01 -20.61 9.77
C THR A 735 -12.08 -21.68 9.23
N HIS A 736 -10.80 -21.35 9.01
CA HIS A 736 -9.79 -22.29 8.54
C HIS A 736 -9.59 -23.48 9.49
N LEU A 737 -9.49 -23.24 10.80
CA LEU A 737 -9.39 -24.31 11.80
C LEU A 737 -10.64 -25.22 11.80
N HIS A 738 -11.83 -24.61 11.71
CA HIS A 738 -13.09 -25.35 11.65
C HIS A 738 -13.19 -26.22 10.39
N GLU A 739 -12.74 -25.72 9.23
CA GLU A 739 -12.69 -26.48 7.97
C GLU A 739 -11.74 -27.68 8.04
N GLN A 740 -10.72 -27.64 8.91
CA GLN A 740 -9.86 -28.79 9.22
C GLN A 740 -10.48 -29.75 10.26
N GLY A 741 -11.69 -29.49 10.75
CA GLY A 741 -12.34 -30.28 11.79
C GLY A 741 -11.80 -30.05 13.21
N LEU A 742 -11.10 -28.93 13.43
CA LEU A 742 -10.54 -28.54 14.72
C LEU A 742 -11.49 -27.60 15.48
N ASP A 743 -11.47 -27.68 16.81
CA ASP A 743 -12.18 -26.73 17.66
C ASP A 743 -11.43 -25.40 17.71
N ALA A 744 -11.87 -24.41 16.93
CA ALA A 744 -11.23 -23.11 16.89
C ALA A 744 -11.17 -22.39 18.26
N ASP A 745 -12.01 -22.74 19.22
CA ASP A 745 -11.99 -22.17 20.58
C ASP A 745 -10.87 -22.74 21.46
N SER A 746 -10.28 -23.88 21.10
CA SER A 746 -9.11 -24.43 21.81
C SER A 746 -7.79 -23.78 21.40
N TYR A 747 -7.78 -22.94 20.37
CA TYR A 747 -6.57 -22.29 19.84
C TYR A 747 -6.52 -20.80 20.16
N ALA A 748 -5.31 -20.31 20.42
CA ALA A 748 -4.96 -18.91 20.36
C ALA A 748 -4.30 -18.62 19.00
N ILE A 749 -4.79 -17.60 18.31
CA ILE A 749 -4.25 -17.19 17.01
C ILE A 749 -3.28 -16.04 17.26
N ILE A 750 -2.00 -16.25 16.93
CA ILE A 750 -0.92 -15.35 17.28
C ILE A 750 -0.13 -14.90 16.03
N PRO A 751 0.31 -13.63 15.98
CA PRO A 751 1.21 -13.17 14.93
C PRO A 751 2.65 -13.62 15.19
N VAL A 752 3.32 -14.06 14.14
CA VAL A 752 4.73 -14.45 14.16
C VAL A 752 5.46 -13.79 12.98
N HIS A 753 6.73 -13.45 13.17
CA HIS A 753 7.55 -12.93 12.09
C HIS A 753 7.75 -14.02 11.01
N PRO A 754 7.68 -13.70 9.70
CA PRO A 754 7.81 -14.70 8.65
C PRO A 754 9.14 -15.47 8.71
N TRP A 755 10.26 -14.78 8.93
CA TRP A 755 11.55 -15.44 9.20
C TRP A 755 11.50 -16.42 10.37
N GLN A 756 10.84 -16.06 11.47
CA GLN A 756 10.73 -16.91 12.66
C GLN A 756 9.89 -18.15 12.36
N LEU A 757 8.81 -17.99 11.57
CA LEU A 757 8.01 -19.12 11.13
C LEU A 757 8.85 -20.11 10.32
N GLU A 758 9.55 -19.61 9.31
CA GLU A 758 10.28 -20.44 8.34
C GLU A 758 11.50 -21.12 8.96
N HIS A 759 12.35 -20.36 9.65
CA HIS A 759 13.67 -20.83 10.09
C HIS A 759 13.71 -21.40 11.50
N VAL A 760 12.66 -21.20 12.31
CA VAL A 760 12.64 -21.68 13.70
C VAL A 760 11.40 -22.53 13.96
N ILE A 761 10.21 -22.00 13.70
CA ILE A 761 8.97 -22.67 14.12
C ILE A 761 8.75 -23.97 13.35
N ARG A 762 8.93 -23.97 12.02
CA ARG A 762 8.76 -25.16 11.17
C ARG A 762 9.65 -26.34 11.60
N GLU A 763 10.83 -26.06 12.12
CA GLU A 763 11.78 -27.09 12.57
C GLU A 763 11.56 -27.43 14.05
N ALA A 764 11.59 -26.44 14.95
CA ALA A 764 11.54 -26.65 16.41
C ALA A 764 10.16 -27.10 16.92
N PHE A 765 9.09 -26.93 16.13
CA PHE A 765 7.71 -27.33 16.44
C PHE A 765 7.13 -28.26 15.36
N ALA A 766 7.98 -28.98 14.61
CA ALA A 766 7.54 -29.90 13.57
C ALA A 766 6.55 -30.95 14.08
N GLU A 767 6.78 -31.49 15.29
CA GLU A 767 5.87 -32.46 15.93
C GLU A 767 4.53 -31.82 16.30
N ASP A 768 4.51 -30.61 16.86
CA ASP A 768 3.27 -29.89 17.19
C ASP A 768 2.45 -29.54 15.95
N ILE A 769 3.14 -29.25 14.84
CA ILE A 769 2.50 -29.02 13.54
C ILE A 769 1.90 -30.31 13.01
N ALA A 770 2.61 -31.44 13.12
CA ALA A 770 2.11 -32.74 12.70
C ALA A 770 0.92 -33.22 13.54
N ASP A 771 0.92 -32.95 14.85
CA ASP A 771 -0.13 -33.32 15.79
C ASP A 771 -1.27 -32.28 15.91
N HIS A 772 -1.23 -31.22 15.09
CA HIS A 772 -2.17 -30.11 15.07
C HIS A 772 -2.28 -29.33 16.39
N THR A 773 -1.37 -29.46 17.35
CA THR A 773 -1.31 -28.54 18.51
C THR A 773 -0.79 -27.16 18.09
N MET A 774 -0.17 -27.06 16.92
CA MET A 774 0.18 -25.82 16.24
C MET A 774 -0.26 -25.88 14.77
N VAL A 775 -0.89 -24.83 14.25
CA VAL A 775 -1.44 -24.79 12.89
C VAL A 775 -1.08 -23.46 12.22
N PRO A 776 -0.09 -23.42 11.30
CA PRO A 776 0.17 -22.24 10.48
C PRO A 776 -1.05 -21.90 9.60
N ILE A 777 -1.52 -20.66 9.66
CA ILE A 777 -2.67 -20.21 8.88
C ILE A 777 -2.20 -19.75 7.48
N PRO A 778 -2.75 -20.32 6.39
CA PRO A 778 -2.33 -19.97 5.03
C PRO A 778 -2.98 -18.66 4.55
N ASN A 779 -2.45 -18.12 3.44
CA ASN A 779 -3.02 -17.06 2.60
C ASN A 779 -3.22 -15.66 3.22
N ILE A 780 -3.13 -15.49 4.55
CA ILE A 780 -3.35 -14.19 5.21
C ILE A 780 -2.13 -13.70 5.99
N ALA A 781 -2.01 -12.38 6.15
CA ALA A 781 -0.94 -11.76 6.92
C ALA A 781 -1.35 -10.42 7.56
N ILE A 782 -0.72 -10.08 8.67
CA ILE A 782 -0.79 -8.71 9.21
C ILE A 782 0.40 -7.95 8.64
N ALA A 783 0.15 -7.13 7.61
CA ALA A 783 1.17 -6.24 7.07
C ALA A 783 1.55 -5.17 8.09
N ALA A 784 2.83 -5.11 8.46
CA ALA A 784 3.33 -4.17 9.45
C ALA A 784 4.72 -3.65 9.06
N HIS A 785 4.99 -2.38 9.32
CA HIS A 785 6.29 -1.77 9.05
C HIS A 785 7.27 -2.04 10.19
N PRO A 786 8.46 -2.62 9.91
CA PRO A 786 9.47 -2.78 10.93
C PRO A 786 10.00 -1.43 11.38
N THR A 787 10.26 -1.31 12.68
CA THR A 787 11.00 -0.18 13.28
C THR A 787 12.50 -0.43 13.17
N ILE A 788 13.34 0.49 13.69
CA ILE A 788 14.80 0.29 13.78
C ILE A 788 15.22 -0.98 14.57
N SER A 789 14.30 -1.59 15.32
CA SER A 789 14.54 -2.88 16.00
C SER A 789 14.39 -4.12 15.12
N LEU A 790 13.91 -3.97 13.87
CA LEU A 790 13.53 -5.02 12.92
C LEU A 790 12.33 -5.89 13.37
N ARG A 791 12.29 -6.28 14.64
CA ARG A 791 11.28 -7.20 15.21
C ARG A 791 10.10 -6.54 15.92
N THR A 792 10.13 -5.21 16.10
CA THR A 792 8.96 -4.45 16.55
C THR A 792 8.36 -3.77 15.34
N LEU A 793 7.11 -4.08 15.05
CA LEU A 793 6.43 -3.65 13.85
C LEU A 793 5.18 -2.84 14.19
N VAL A 794 4.84 -1.90 13.31
CA VAL A 794 3.62 -1.08 13.42
C VAL A 794 2.69 -1.44 12.26
N PRO A 795 1.43 -1.84 12.50
CA PRO A 795 0.49 -2.20 11.46
C PRO A 795 0.40 -1.15 10.34
N HIS A 796 0.44 -1.62 9.10
CA HIS A 796 0.39 -0.77 7.91
C HIS A 796 -0.96 -0.02 7.83
N ALA A 797 -2.05 -0.76 7.92
CA ALA A 797 -3.41 -0.22 8.04
C ALA A 797 -3.79 -0.07 9.52
N PRO A 798 -4.66 0.89 9.87
CA PRO A 798 -5.21 0.98 11.22
C PRO A 798 -6.12 -0.22 11.47
N THR A 799 -6.24 -0.61 12.74
CA THR A 799 -7.25 -1.56 13.19
C THR A 799 -8.65 -0.97 12.99
N PRO A 800 -9.75 -1.75 13.05
CA PRO A 800 -11.10 -1.21 12.97
C PRO A 800 -11.42 -0.12 14.02
N SER A 801 -10.68 -0.09 15.13
CA SER A 801 -10.77 0.95 16.16
C SER A 801 -9.99 2.24 15.85
N GLY A 802 -9.28 2.29 14.72
CA GLY A 802 -8.42 3.42 14.32
C GLY A 802 -7.00 3.39 14.89
N THR A 803 -6.67 2.43 15.76
CA THR A 803 -5.35 2.34 16.43
C THR A 803 -4.36 1.44 15.71
N ARG A 804 -3.07 1.57 16.03
CA ARG A 804 -1.95 0.73 15.55
C ARG A 804 -1.06 0.30 16.71
N PRO A 805 -1.42 -0.78 17.43
CA PRO A 805 -0.55 -1.31 18.47
C PRO A 805 0.76 -1.81 17.85
N PHE A 806 1.88 -1.54 18.51
CA PHE A 806 3.17 -2.10 18.14
C PHE A 806 3.17 -3.60 18.45
N ILE A 807 3.58 -4.42 17.49
CA ILE A 807 3.70 -5.87 17.62
C ILE A 807 5.18 -6.23 17.68
N LYS A 808 5.66 -6.70 18.82
CA LYS A 808 7.05 -7.14 19.02
C LYS A 808 7.11 -8.66 18.96
N CYS A 809 7.72 -9.19 17.90
CA CYS A 809 7.84 -10.64 17.66
C CYS A 809 9.21 -11.17 18.10
N ALA A 810 9.28 -12.46 18.43
CA ALA A 810 10.54 -13.18 18.43
C ALA A 810 11.11 -13.27 17.00
N VAL A 811 12.42 -12.99 16.86
CA VAL A 811 13.18 -13.23 15.62
C VAL A 811 14.57 -13.68 16.05
N ASP A 812 14.87 -14.97 15.89
CA ASP A 812 16.03 -15.61 16.49
C ASP A 812 17.36 -15.38 15.74
N VAL A 813 17.61 -14.12 15.40
CA VAL A 813 18.83 -13.64 14.73
C VAL A 813 19.70 -12.84 15.70
N THR A 814 21.00 -12.75 15.40
CA THR A 814 21.90 -11.84 16.16
C THR A 814 21.92 -10.48 15.47
N LEU A 815 21.31 -9.48 16.11
CA LEU A 815 21.38 -8.09 15.67
C LEU A 815 22.31 -7.33 16.60
N THR A 816 23.36 -6.70 16.07
CA THR A 816 24.49 -6.16 16.87
C THR A 816 25.10 -7.27 17.74
N SER A 817 25.19 -7.13 19.06
CA SER A 817 25.80 -8.13 19.97
C SER A 817 24.80 -9.08 20.65
N THR A 818 23.50 -9.00 20.35
CA THR A 818 22.48 -9.76 21.09
C THR A 818 21.62 -10.62 20.16
N ARG A 819 21.38 -11.86 20.58
CA ARG A 819 20.36 -12.75 19.99
C ARG A 819 18.96 -12.21 20.29
N ARG A 820 18.15 -11.96 19.27
CA ARG A 820 16.87 -11.22 19.35
C ARG A 820 15.64 -12.11 19.51
N SER A 821 15.80 -13.22 20.23
CA SER A 821 14.68 -13.91 20.83
C SER A 821 14.13 -13.14 22.05
N ILE A 822 12.91 -13.46 22.48
CA ILE A 822 12.28 -12.86 23.67
C ILE A 822 12.09 -13.97 24.68
N SER A 823 12.55 -13.73 25.92
CA SER A 823 12.36 -14.70 27.00
C SER A 823 10.93 -14.67 27.50
N GLN A 824 10.45 -15.78 28.07
CA GLN A 824 9.13 -15.85 28.68
C GLN A 824 8.94 -14.77 29.75
N ASP A 825 9.92 -14.61 30.65
CA ASP A 825 9.88 -13.63 31.74
C ASP A 825 9.79 -12.20 31.20
N SER A 826 10.53 -11.90 30.13
CA SER A 826 10.42 -10.61 29.45
C SER A 826 9.05 -10.41 28.80
N ALA A 827 8.52 -11.42 28.11
CA ALA A 827 7.23 -11.32 27.44
C ALA A 827 6.09 -11.07 28.44
N LEU A 828 6.07 -11.85 29.53
CA LEU A 828 4.98 -11.81 30.50
C LEU A 828 5.10 -10.66 31.51
N GLY A 829 6.33 -10.33 31.94
CA GLY A 829 6.59 -9.37 33.01
C GLY A 829 6.70 -7.91 32.57
N THR A 830 7.17 -7.63 31.34
CA THR A 830 7.40 -6.25 30.86
C THR A 830 6.16 -5.34 30.96
N PRO A 831 4.93 -5.80 30.69
CA PRO A 831 3.74 -4.95 30.84
C PRO A 831 3.52 -4.38 32.26
N ARG A 832 3.77 -5.18 33.30
CA ARG A 832 3.70 -4.68 34.70
C ARG A 832 4.79 -3.65 34.98
N VAL A 833 6.00 -3.92 34.46
CA VAL A 833 7.15 -3.03 34.58
C VAL A 833 6.89 -1.68 33.90
N ALA A 834 6.25 -1.68 32.72
CA ALA A 834 5.85 -0.45 32.03
C ALA A 834 4.90 0.41 32.88
N GLY A 835 3.90 -0.21 33.50
CA GLY A 835 2.98 0.47 34.43
C GLY A 835 3.68 1.02 35.68
N LEU A 836 4.68 0.31 36.22
CA LEU A 836 5.51 0.80 37.31
C LEU A 836 6.31 2.03 36.91
N VAL A 837 6.92 2.05 35.72
CA VAL A 837 7.68 3.22 35.22
C VAL A 837 6.76 4.43 35.04
N ALA A 838 5.57 4.24 34.47
CA ALA A 838 4.59 5.32 34.34
C ALA A 838 4.19 5.91 35.70
N THR A 839 3.93 5.04 36.68
CA THR A 839 3.61 5.43 38.06
C THR A 839 4.79 6.18 38.71
N ALA A 840 6.01 5.68 38.54
CA ALA A 840 7.22 6.29 39.09
C ALA A 840 7.44 7.71 38.55
N LEU A 841 7.20 7.91 37.26
CA LEU A 841 7.34 9.21 36.60
C LEU A 841 6.28 10.21 37.08
N GLU A 842 5.03 9.76 37.27
CA GLU A 842 3.98 10.60 37.85
C GLU A 842 4.29 10.99 39.30
N GLN A 843 4.75 10.04 40.11
CA GLN A 843 5.14 10.30 41.50
C GLN A 843 6.32 11.27 41.59
N LEU A 844 7.34 11.11 40.74
CA LEU A 844 8.49 12.02 40.66
C LEU A 844 8.01 13.48 40.48
N ARG A 845 7.09 13.72 39.54
CA ARG A 845 6.51 15.05 39.29
C ARG A 845 5.68 15.61 40.43
N ARG A 846 5.12 14.74 41.27
CA ARG A 846 4.28 15.14 42.41
C ARG A 846 5.09 15.40 43.67
N GLU A 847 6.16 14.66 43.87
CA GLU A 847 6.98 14.68 45.09
C GLU A 847 8.16 15.65 45.02
N THR A 848 8.55 16.04 43.81
CA THR A 848 9.67 16.96 43.56
C THR A 848 9.23 18.15 42.68
N ASN A 849 10.10 19.14 42.50
CA ASN A 849 9.87 20.22 41.54
C ASN A 849 10.31 19.85 40.11
N VAL A 850 10.74 18.60 39.89
CA VAL A 850 11.22 18.11 38.59
C VAL A 850 10.04 17.88 37.66
N GLN A 851 10.04 18.54 36.50
CA GLN A 851 8.91 18.50 35.54
C GLN A 851 9.36 18.16 34.10
N PRO A 852 9.93 16.96 33.86
CA PRO A 852 10.28 16.53 32.51
C PRO A 852 9.02 16.36 31.66
N ARG A 853 9.09 16.72 30.39
CA ARG A 853 8.08 16.42 29.36
C ARG A 853 8.26 15.01 28.79
N ALA A 854 8.26 14.00 29.66
CA ALA A 854 8.36 12.59 29.28
C ALA A 854 7.00 11.87 29.31
N VAL A 855 6.73 10.98 28.36
CA VAL A 855 5.55 10.10 28.40
C VAL A 855 5.98 8.65 28.22
N VAL A 856 5.24 7.71 28.82
CA VAL A 856 5.51 6.27 28.69
C VAL A 856 4.57 5.72 27.63
N VAL A 857 5.11 4.98 26.65
CA VAL A 857 4.32 4.17 25.71
C VAL A 857 4.40 2.72 26.18
N PRO A 858 3.40 2.23 26.94
CA PRO A 858 3.53 0.98 27.68
C PRO A 858 3.36 -0.25 26.80
N GLU A 859 4.12 -1.31 27.08
CA GLU A 859 3.71 -2.67 26.73
C GLU A 859 2.41 -2.99 27.48
N LEU A 860 1.35 -3.33 26.74
CA LEU A 860 0.01 -3.59 27.29
C LEU A 860 -0.12 -5.03 27.77
N SER A 861 0.40 -5.97 26.99
CA SER A 861 0.33 -7.40 27.25
C SER A 861 1.40 -8.15 26.45
N GLY A 862 1.73 -9.35 26.90
CA GLY A 862 2.55 -10.29 26.16
C GLY A 862 2.06 -11.72 26.29
N LEU A 863 2.60 -12.57 25.42
CA LEU A 863 2.36 -13.99 25.33
C LEU A 863 3.67 -14.71 25.04
N ALA A 864 3.85 -15.88 25.61
CA ALA A 864 4.96 -16.76 25.32
C ALA A 864 4.56 -18.24 25.50
N LEU A 865 5.37 -19.15 24.95
CA LEU A 865 5.23 -20.58 25.20
C LEU A 865 5.30 -20.87 26.71
N SER A 866 4.40 -21.71 27.23
CA SER A 866 4.43 -22.18 28.61
C SER A 866 5.68 -22.99 28.89
N ARG A 867 6.17 -22.95 30.14
CA ARG A 867 7.32 -23.78 30.56
C ARG A 867 6.92 -25.24 30.56
N ASP A 868 7.44 -26.00 29.61
CA ASP A 868 7.09 -27.40 29.42
C ASP A 868 7.90 -28.33 30.34
N GLU A 869 7.23 -29.06 31.23
CA GLU A 869 7.82 -30.16 32.03
C GLU A 869 8.16 -31.38 31.14
N ARG A 870 7.57 -31.52 29.94
CA ARG A 870 7.84 -32.64 29.01
C ARG A 870 9.22 -32.57 28.34
N SER A 871 9.97 -31.50 28.58
CA SER A 871 11.32 -31.29 28.02
C SER A 871 12.44 -31.84 28.91
N GLU A 872 12.14 -32.53 30.01
CA GLU A 872 13.14 -33.26 30.81
C GLU A 872 13.79 -34.38 29.95
N GLY A 873 15.09 -34.27 29.66
CA GLY A 873 15.84 -35.26 28.88
C GLY A 873 16.18 -34.89 27.42
N ILE A 874 15.70 -33.76 26.90
CA ILE A 874 16.06 -33.23 25.57
C ILE A 874 17.41 -32.46 25.64
N ASP A 875 18.15 -32.37 24.52
CA ASP A 875 19.33 -31.52 24.40
C ASP A 875 19.04 -30.07 24.85
N ASP A 876 19.96 -29.50 25.63
CA ASP A 876 19.77 -28.20 26.28
C ASP A 876 19.69 -27.03 25.29
N SER A 877 20.36 -27.17 24.13
CA SER A 877 20.30 -26.18 23.05
C SER A 877 18.93 -26.17 22.36
N PHE A 878 18.43 -27.34 21.98
CA PHE A 878 17.11 -27.49 21.35
C PHE A 878 15.99 -27.00 22.26
N ARG A 879 16.03 -27.35 23.56
CA ARG A 879 15.07 -26.86 24.57
C ARG A 879 15.03 -25.33 24.62
N LYS A 880 16.20 -24.68 24.65
CA LYS A 880 16.30 -23.20 24.70
C LYS A 880 15.78 -22.53 23.44
N THR A 881 16.04 -23.11 22.27
CA THR A 881 15.49 -22.60 20.99
C THR A 881 13.97 -22.67 20.99
N ARG A 882 13.38 -23.79 21.41
CA ARG A 882 11.92 -23.96 21.51
C ARG A 882 11.29 -22.98 22.51
N GLN A 883 11.85 -22.85 23.72
CA GLN A 883 11.33 -21.95 24.76
C GLN A 883 11.30 -20.47 24.35
N ARG A 884 12.21 -20.05 23.47
CA ARG A 884 12.31 -18.65 23.01
C ARG A 884 11.81 -18.46 21.58
N GLY A 885 11.31 -19.54 20.97
CA GLY A 885 10.88 -19.61 19.59
C GLY A 885 9.50 -19.00 19.34
N LEU A 886 8.69 -18.83 20.39
CA LEU A 886 7.32 -18.34 20.30
C LEU A 886 7.01 -17.32 21.41
N SER A 887 7.00 -16.04 21.05
CA SER A 887 6.62 -14.96 21.95
C SER A 887 6.25 -13.68 21.20
N VAL A 888 5.30 -12.95 21.77
CA VAL A 888 4.75 -11.70 21.24
C VAL A 888 4.54 -10.73 22.39
N LEU A 889 4.89 -9.45 22.20
CA LEU A 889 4.38 -8.37 23.05
C LEU A 889 3.59 -7.37 22.21
N LEU A 890 2.49 -6.88 22.79
CA LEU A 890 1.75 -5.74 22.27
C LEU A 890 2.13 -4.51 23.09
N ARG A 891 2.54 -3.45 22.40
CA ARG A 891 2.74 -2.12 22.96
C ARG A 891 1.70 -1.16 22.39
N ASP A 892 1.30 -0.21 23.20
CA ASP A 892 0.28 0.77 22.83
C ASP A 892 0.67 1.62 21.60
N ASP A 893 -0.32 2.24 20.97
CA ASP A 893 -0.14 3.12 19.83
C ASP A 893 0.54 4.42 20.27
N ALA A 894 1.77 4.66 19.81
CA ALA A 894 2.53 5.87 20.13
C ALA A 894 1.82 7.16 19.68
N THR A 895 0.96 7.09 18.66
CA THR A 895 0.23 8.27 18.17
C THR A 895 -0.88 8.73 19.12
N ALA A 896 -1.34 7.85 20.03
CA ALA A 896 -2.29 8.23 21.08
C ALA A 896 -1.70 9.24 22.08
N TYR A 897 -0.37 9.41 22.09
CA TYR A 897 0.38 10.29 22.99
C TYR A 897 0.87 11.58 22.30
N LEU A 898 0.39 11.86 21.09
CA LEU A 898 0.74 13.04 20.29
C LEU A 898 -0.39 14.07 20.28
N ALA A 899 -0.03 15.35 20.37
CA ALA A 899 -0.97 16.44 20.09
C ALA A 899 -1.15 16.61 18.56
N PRO A 900 -2.25 17.26 18.10
CA PRO A 900 -2.41 17.58 16.69
C PRO A 900 -1.20 18.35 16.13
N GLY A 901 -0.67 17.88 14.99
CA GLY A 901 0.54 18.45 14.36
C GLY A 901 1.87 17.93 14.90
N GLU A 902 1.86 17.14 15.98
CA GLU A 902 3.05 16.44 16.47
C GLU A 902 3.29 15.13 15.74
N ILE A 903 4.56 14.79 15.57
CA ILE A 903 5.06 13.48 15.17
C ILE A 903 6.01 12.94 16.25
N ALA A 904 6.23 11.62 16.25
CA ALA A 904 7.29 10.99 17.04
C ALA A 904 8.40 10.47 16.12
N VAL A 905 9.65 10.79 16.43
CA VAL A 905 10.82 10.23 15.73
C VAL A 905 11.76 9.57 16.71
N SER A 906 12.38 8.45 16.34
CA SER A 906 13.44 7.85 17.17
C SER A 906 14.61 8.82 17.30
N ALA A 907 15.18 8.97 18.49
CA ALA A 907 16.37 9.81 18.68
C ALA A 907 17.55 9.31 17.83
N CYS A 908 17.55 8.03 17.41
CA CYS A 908 18.51 7.53 16.43
C CYS A 908 18.47 8.27 15.10
N ALA A 909 17.28 8.72 14.66
CA ALA A 909 17.09 9.40 13.40
C ALA A 909 17.58 10.87 13.43
N LEU A 910 17.83 11.42 14.62
CA LEU A 910 18.36 12.78 14.79
C LEU A 910 19.84 12.93 14.40
N ARG A 911 20.53 11.84 14.06
CA ARG A 911 21.97 11.86 13.82
C ARG A 911 22.43 12.12 12.39
N GLY A 912 21.53 12.42 11.45
CA GLY A 912 21.88 12.75 10.07
C GLY A 912 22.76 11.70 9.36
N HIS A 913 22.88 11.77 8.03
CA HIS A 913 23.80 10.91 7.29
C HIS A 913 24.36 11.67 6.09
N GLU A 914 25.63 12.08 6.18
CA GLU A 914 26.29 12.85 5.14
C GLU A 914 26.15 12.20 3.75
N GLY A 915 25.74 13.00 2.76
CA GLY A 915 25.49 12.56 1.39
C GLY A 915 24.20 11.76 1.19
N VAL A 916 23.36 11.57 2.22
CA VAL A 916 22.08 10.84 2.12
C VAL A 916 20.93 11.69 2.68
N VAL A 917 20.97 12.01 3.98
CA VAL A 917 19.97 12.84 4.65
C VAL A 917 20.68 13.87 5.55
N PRO A 918 20.34 15.18 5.48
CA PRO A 918 20.96 16.16 6.36
C PRO A 918 20.60 15.90 7.83
N SER A 919 21.43 16.40 8.74
CA SER A 919 21.14 16.34 10.17
C SER A 919 19.83 17.07 10.50
N PRO A 920 18.85 16.41 11.16
CA PRO A 920 17.65 17.09 11.63
C PRO A 920 17.96 18.19 12.65
N LEU A 921 19.07 18.05 13.39
CA LEU A 921 19.51 19.01 14.41
C LEU A 921 19.99 20.33 13.83
N ARG A 922 20.30 20.38 12.53
CA ARG A 922 20.66 21.63 11.83
C ARG A 922 19.50 22.62 11.72
N ASP A 923 18.27 22.11 11.60
CA ASP A 923 17.10 22.93 11.26
C ASP A 923 16.05 23.00 12.38
N ILE A 924 16.23 22.27 13.49
CA ILE A 924 15.35 22.30 14.67
C ILE A 924 15.49 23.64 15.45
N ASN A 925 14.54 23.97 16.31
CA ASN A 925 14.63 25.20 17.13
C ASN A 925 15.84 25.20 18.10
N GLU A 926 16.39 26.38 18.40
CA GLU A 926 17.63 26.52 19.20
C GLU A 926 17.49 26.02 20.64
N GLU A 927 16.28 26.11 21.21
CA GLU A 927 15.99 25.63 22.56
C GLU A 927 16.05 24.10 22.66
N PHE A 928 15.97 23.37 21.54
CA PHE A 928 15.93 21.89 21.51
C PHE A 928 16.99 21.25 22.41
N PHE A 929 18.24 21.69 22.31
CA PHE A 929 19.35 21.01 22.98
C PHE A 929 19.19 21.03 24.50
N ASP A 930 18.96 22.20 25.09
CA ASP A 930 18.81 22.34 26.54
C ASP A 930 17.56 21.62 27.04
N ASP A 931 16.47 21.76 26.29
CA ASP A 931 15.18 21.16 26.59
C ASP A 931 15.23 19.63 26.55
N TYR A 932 15.85 19.05 25.51
CA TYR A 932 16.03 17.62 25.36
C TYR A 932 16.92 17.05 26.45
N VAL A 933 18.05 17.71 26.74
CA VAL A 933 18.97 17.29 27.79
C VAL A 933 18.29 17.31 29.15
N TYR A 934 17.55 18.38 29.46
CA TYR A 934 16.80 18.47 30.71
C TYR A 934 15.75 17.36 30.79
N ASP A 935 14.92 17.18 29.76
CA ASP A 935 13.85 16.18 29.76
C ASP A 935 14.41 14.74 29.88
N LEU A 936 15.50 14.43 29.18
CA LEU A 936 16.19 13.13 29.27
C LEU A 936 16.82 12.91 30.65
N MET A 937 17.66 13.84 31.10
CA MET A 937 18.47 13.63 32.31
C MET A 937 17.64 13.75 33.58
N SER A 938 16.68 14.68 33.65
CA SER A 938 15.81 14.77 34.82
C SER A 938 14.86 13.57 34.93
N THR A 939 14.46 12.97 33.80
CA THR A 939 13.72 11.70 33.80
C THR A 939 14.61 10.55 34.28
N VAL A 940 15.78 10.35 33.67
CA VAL A 940 16.66 9.23 33.97
C VAL A 940 17.20 9.32 35.40
N LEU A 941 17.79 10.45 35.77
CA LEU A 941 18.34 10.65 37.12
C LEU A 941 17.24 10.71 38.17
N GLY A 942 16.09 11.32 37.89
CA GLY A 942 14.96 11.35 38.81
C GLY A 942 14.44 9.95 39.12
N LEU A 943 14.21 9.12 38.09
CA LEU A 943 13.79 7.74 38.27
C LEU A 943 14.86 6.90 38.97
N MET A 944 16.13 7.10 38.64
CA MET A 944 17.24 6.38 39.29
C MET A 944 17.37 6.76 40.76
N MET A 945 17.62 8.04 41.04
CA MET A 945 18.01 8.55 42.35
C MET A 945 16.84 8.61 43.33
N VAL A 946 15.63 8.93 42.87
CA VAL A 946 14.45 9.06 43.74
C VAL A 946 13.66 7.76 43.80
N LYS A 947 13.51 7.06 42.68
CA LYS A 947 12.59 5.90 42.57
C LYS A 947 13.29 4.55 42.48
N GLY A 948 14.61 4.50 42.29
CA GLY A 948 15.35 3.24 42.20
C GLY A 948 15.14 2.50 40.89
N ILE A 949 14.86 3.22 39.79
CA ILE A 949 14.64 2.64 38.46
C ILE A 949 15.64 3.23 37.47
N ALA A 950 16.53 2.39 36.94
CA ALA A 950 17.52 2.69 35.92
C ALA A 950 17.00 2.20 34.56
N LEU A 951 16.62 3.16 33.71
CA LEU A 951 16.11 2.89 32.38
C LEU A 951 17.25 2.67 31.37
N GLU A 952 17.02 1.82 30.37
CA GLU A 952 17.92 1.64 29.22
C GLU A 952 17.56 2.64 28.08
N GLN A 953 17.69 3.94 28.35
CA GLN A 953 17.29 5.03 27.43
C GLN A 953 18.39 5.44 26.44
N HIS A 954 18.88 4.45 25.68
CA HIS A 954 19.69 4.73 24.49
C HIS A 954 18.82 5.31 23.36
N LEU A 955 19.44 5.88 22.31
CA LEU A 955 18.74 6.57 21.22
C LEU A 955 17.54 5.82 20.61
N GLN A 956 17.60 4.49 20.51
CA GLN A 956 16.51 3.69 19.93
C GLN A 956 15.26 3.57 20.84
N ASN A 957 15.44 3.64 22.16
CA ASN A 957 14.37 3.51 23.15
C ASN A 957 13.76 4.86 23.54
N THR A 958 14.37 5.95 23.07
CA THR A 958 13.89 7.32 23.25
C THR A 958 13.27 7.81 21.95
N LEU A 959 11.96 8.09 21.98
CA LEU A 959 11.29 8.83 20.92
C LEU A 959 11.26 10.32 21.28
N VAL A 960 11.32 11.18 20.28
CA VAL A 960 11.33 12.64 20.38
C VAL A 960 10.05 13.15 19.72
N ARG A 961 9.28 13.94 20.48
CA ARG A 961 8.06 14.59 19.99
C ARG A 961 8.41 15.90 19.32
N ILE A 962 8.02 16.03 18.06
CA ILE A 962 8.30 17.20 17.22
C ILE A 962 7.00 17.72 16.65
N ASP A 963 6.71 19.00 16.88
CA ASP A 963 5.62 19.72 16.23
C ASP A 963 6.10 20.27 14.89
N LEU A 964 5.41 19.85 13.81
CA LEU A 964 5.68 20.25 12.43
C LEU A 964 4.62 21.20 11.85
N SER A 965 3.70 21.72 12.68
CA SER A 965 2.66 22.66 12.23
C SER A 965 3.24 24.01 11.78
N GLY A 966 4.40 24.40 12.31
CA GLY A 966 5.10 25.63 11.99
C GLY A 966 6.05 25.54 10.78
N LYS A 967 6.78 26.63 10.54
CA LYS A 967 7.90 26.65 9.58
C LYS A 967 9.13 25.93 10.11
N THR A 968 9.43 26.13 11.40
CA THR A 968 10.54 25.51 12.11
C THR A 968 10.00 24.36 12.97
N PRO A 969 10.61 23.17 12.92
CA PRO A 969 10.27 22.06 13.81
C PRO A 969 10.53 22.44 15.27
N VAL A 970 9.57 22.14 16.15
CA VAL A 970 9.66 22.48 17.58
C VAL A 970 9.61 21.22 18.43
N TYR A 971 10.57 21.09 19.33
CA TYR A 971 10.59 20.00 20.31
C TYR A 971 9.51 20.14 21.38
N ARG A 972 8.85 19.02 21.71
CA ARG A 972 7.72 18.97 22.66
C ARG A 972 7.93 18.01 23.82
N GLY A 973 9.00 17.22 23.83
CA GLY A 973 9.29 16.26 24.89
C GLY A 973 9.75 14.91 24.36
N ILE A 974 9.95 13.95 25.26
CA ILE A 974 10.35 12.57 24.94
C ILE A 974 9.21 11.57 25.19
N MET A 975 9.26 10.44 24.48
CA MET A 975 8.51 9.23 24.84
C MET A 975 9.46 8.07 25.13
N LEU A 976 9.14 7.32 26.18
CA LEU A 976 9.91 6.19 26.66
C LEU A 976 9.24 4.89 26.19
N ARG A 977 10.04 3.97 25.64
CA ARG A 977 9.59 2.63 25.24
C ARG A 977 10.65 1.56 25.56
N ASP A 978 10.23 0.29 25.54
CA ASP A 978 11.07 -0.90 25.75
C ASP A 978 11.68 -1.01 27.15
N PHE A 979 10.88 -1.49 28.10
CA PHE A 979 11.28 -1.60 29.51
C PHE A 979 11.89 -2.96 29.88
N SER A 980 12.05 -3.87 28.90
CA SER A 980 12.55 -5.23 29.15
C SER A 980 14.00 -5.28 29.65
N GLY A 981 14.80 -4.26 29.32
CA GLY A 981 16.21 -4.17 29.67
C GLY A 981 16.52 -3.37 30.94
N LEU A 982 15.53 -2.80 31.64
CA LEU A 982 15.78 -1.92 32.78
C LEU A 982 16.39 -2.64 33.99
N ARG A 983 16.89 -1.85 34.96
CA ARG A 983 17.29 -2.34 36.29
C ARG A 983 16.56 -1.57 37.38
N ALA A 984 15.98 -2.27 38.33
CA ALA A 984 15.38 -1.72 39.53
C ALA A 984 16.24 -2.09 40.73
N TRP A 985 16.61 -1.12 41.56
CA TRP A 985 17.39 -1.35 42.77
C TRP A 985 16.45 -1.63 43.94
N ALA A 986 16.39 -2.88 44.37
CA ALA A 986 15.40 -3.36 45.35
C ALA A 986 15.37 -2.52 46.65
N PRO A 987 16.50 -2.16 47.29
CA PRO A 987 16.48 -1.39 48.54
C PRO A 987 15.78 -0.02 48.45
N ARG A 988 15.75 0.59 47.26
CA ARG A 988 15.09 1.89 47.03
C ARG A 988 13.67 1.72 46.51
N LEU A 989 13.47 0.75 45.62
CA LEU A 989 12.16 0.45 45.06
C LEU A 989 11.15 0.03 46.14
N GLN A 990 11.56 -0.83 47.08
CA GLN A 990 10.73 -1.35 48.18
C GLN A 990 10.19 -0.26 49.12
N GLN A 991 10.75 0.95 49.09
CA GLN A 991 10.31 2.05 49.94
C GLN A 991 8.96 2.63 49.50
N TRP A 992 8.57 2.42 48.24
CA TRP A 992 7.36 3.03 47.67
C TRP A 992 6.57 2.08 46.75
N ALA A 993 7.18 1.00 46.26
CA ALA A 993 6.54 -0.02 45.43
C ALA A 993 6.71 -1.43 46.01
N SER A 994 5.79 -2.33 45.70
CA SER A 994 5.87 -3.74 46.08
C SER A 994 6.74 -4.53 45.09
N ASP A 995 7.52 -5.49 45.60
CA ASP A 995 8.33 -6.39 44.76
C ASP A 995 7.49 -7.30 43.86
N GLN A 996 6.20 -7.45 44.15
CA GLN A 996 5.25 -8.29 43.38
C GLN A 996 5.08 -7.87 41.91
N VAL A 997 5.65 -6.75 41.50
CA VAL A 997 5.70 -6.30 40.10
C VAL A 997 6.67 -7.15 39.26
N PHE A 998 7.72 -7.67 39.89
CA PHE A 998 8.77 -8.46 39.24
C PHE A 998 8.56 -9.95 39.50
N GLU A 999 8.94 -10.78 38.53
CA GLU A 999 8.96 -12.23 38.75
C GLU A 999 10.09 -12.63 39.73
N PRO A 1000 9.92 -13.69 40.52
CA PRO A 1000 10.99 -14.19 41.39
C PRO A 1000 12.27 -14.48 40.61
N GLY A 1001 13.38 -13.85 41.01
CA GLY A 1001 14.67 -13.99 40.32
C GLY A 1001 14.81 -13.21 39.01
N ALA A 1002 13.91 -12.25 38.73
CA ALA A 1002 13.99 -11.43 37.54
C ALA A 1002 15.32 -10.67 37.47
N ILE A 1003 16.01 -10.79 36.33
CA ILE A 1003 17.27 -10.08 36.02
C ILE A 1003 17.09 -8.54 36.06
N THR A 1004 15.86 -8.06 35.94
CA THR A 1004 15.53 -6.64 36.04
C THR A 1004 15.57 -6.11 37.47
N LEU A 1005 15.58 -6.95 38.50
CA LEU A 1005 15.73 -6.55 39.90
C LEU A 1005 17.15 -6.87 40.37
N THR A 1006 17.83 -5.91 41.02
CA THR A 1006 19.19 -6.09 41.53
C THR A 1006 19.36 -5.47 42.91
N ASP A 1007 20.19 -6.12 43.73
CA ASP A 1007 20.68 -5.57 45.00
C ASP A 1007 22.05 -4.89 44.82
N ASP A 1008 22.69 -5.05 43.65
CA ASP A 1008 23.97 -4.45 43.31
C ASP A 1008 23.77 -2.99 42.83
N HIS A 1009 24.17 -2.06 43.70
CA HIS A 1009 24.11 -0.63 43.41
C HIS A 1009 24.98 -0.23 42.22
N GLU A 1010 26.15 -0.85 42.04
CA GLU A 1010 27.05 -0.55 40.94
C GLU A 1010 26.47 -1.04 39.60
N GLU A 1011 25.91 -2.24 39.55
CA GLU A 1011 25.18 -2.75 38.37
C GLU A 1011 24.04 -1.79 37.98
N PHE A 1012 23.24 -1.38 38.98
CA PHE A 1012 22.12 -0.46 38.81
C PHE A 1012 22.54 0.88 38.21
N VAL A 1013 23.55 1.54 38.79
CA VAL A 1013 24.00 2.86 38.30
C VAL A 1013 24.61 2.74 36.91
N ASN A 1014 25.47 1.74 36.68
CA ASN A 1014 26.12 1.54 35.38
C ASN A 1014 25.10 1.32 34.26
N LYS A 1015 24.02 0.56 34.51
CA LYS A 1015 22.99 0.30 33.49
C LYS A 1015 22.31 1.57 33.01
N GLY A 1016 21.82 2.40 33.94
CA GLY A 1016 21.10 3.64 33.61
C GLY A 1016 21.99 4.72 33.03
N PHE A 1017 23.20 4.87 33.59
CA PHE A 1017 24.18 5.84 33.13
C PHE A 1017 24.66 5.52 31.71
N TYR A 1018 25.12 4.29 31.47
CA TYR A 1018 25.68 3.91 30.18
C TYR A 1018 24.68 4.16 29.04
N ALA A 1019 23.44 3.73 29.22
CA ALA A 1019 22.42 3.84 28.18
C ALA A 1019 22.08 5.30 27.85
N SER A 1020 21.98 6.16 28.86
CA SER A 1020 21.46 7.52 28.70
C SER A 1020 22.55 8.57 28.44
N VAL A 1021 23.78 8.33 28.88
CA VAL A 1021 24.91 9.24 28.62
C VAL A 1021 25.64 8.78 27.37
N PHE A 1022 26.27 7.61 27.39
CA PHE A 1022 27.04 7.12 26.24
C PHE A 1022 26.15 6.60 25.11
N GLY A 1023 25.06 5.92 25.42
CA GLY A 1023 24.13 5.41 24.41
C GLY A 1023 23.15 6.45 23.85
N ASN A 1024 23.17 7.69 24.35
CA ASN A 1024 22.25 8.75 23.97
C ASN A 1024 22.92 10.13 23.88
N LEU A 1025 23.16 10.81 25.01
CA LEU A 1025 23.68 12.19 25.02
C LEU A 1025 24.95 12.37 24.20
N ASP A 1026 25.92 11.46 24.31
CA ASP A 1026 27.19 11.50 23.57
C ASP A 1026 26.95 11.64 22.06
N GLY A 1027 26.05 10.80 21.52
CA GLY A 1027 25.69 10.84 20.11
C GLY A 1027 24.88 12.08 19.70
N ILE A 1028 24.17 12.74 20.61
CA ILE A 1028 23.44 13.99 20.33
C ILE A 1028 24.38 15.20 20.43
N VAL A 1029 25.31 15.21 21.39
CA VAL A 1029 26.32 16.26 21.53
C VAL A 1029 27.21 16.31 20.30
N ASP A 1030 27.73 15.15 19.86
CA ASP A 1030 28.58 15.05 18.68
C ASP A 1030 27.84 15.53 17.43
N GLU A 1031 26.61 15.06 17.23
CA GLU A 1031 25.82 15.44 16.08
C GLU A 1031 25.48 16.94 16.09
N TYR A 1032 25.02 17.46 17.22
CA TYR A 1032 24.65 18.88 17.34
C TYR A 1032 25.87 19.79 17.12
N SER A 1033 27.03 19.39 17.66
CA SER A 1033 28.31 20.06 17.45
C SER A 1033 28.64 20.16 15.96
N GLN A 1034 28.59 19.03 15.24
CA GLN A 1034 28.89 18.97 13.82
C GLN A 1034 27.86 19.73 12.98
N ALA A 1035 26.57 19.54 13.24
CA ALA A 1035 25.48 20.13 12.47
C ALA A 1035 25.39 21.67 12.61
N ARG A 1036 25.79 22.22 13.76
CA ARG A 1036 25.71 23.67 14.05
C ARG A 1036 27.06 24.38 14.09
N GLY A 1037 28.17 23.65 13.99
CA GLY A 1037 29.51 24.20 14.17
C GLY A 1037 29.77 24.75 15.57
N VAL A 1038 29.16 24.15 16.59
CA VAL A 1038 29.33 24.53 18.00
C VAL A 1038 30.35 23.61 18.66
N ASP A 1039 31.22 24.16 19.50
CA ASP A 1039 32.22 23.36 20.22
C ASP A 1039 31.57 22.35 21.19
N ALA A 1040 32.03 21.09 21.13
CA ALA A 1040 31.45 20.00 21.92
C ALA A 1040 31.66 20.20 23.43
N GLN A 1041 32.76 20.82 23.86
CA GLN A 1041 33.00 21.08 25.28
C GLN A 1041 31.99 22.11 25.82
N SER A 1042 31.69 23.16 25.05
CA SER A 1042 30.62 24.12 25.38
C SER A 1042 29.24 23.45 25.51
N LEU A 1043 28.94 22.44 24.68
CA LEU A 1043 27.71 21.65 24.81
C LEU A 1043 27.68 20.81 26.09
N TRP A 1044 28.79 20.20 26.49
CA TRP A 1044 28.88 19.49 27.78
C TRP A 1044 28.71 20.42 28.99
N GLU A 1045 29.16 21.67 28.91
CA GLU A 1045 28.89 22.68 29.94
C GLU A 1045 27.39 22.99 30.04
N ARG A 1046 26.67 23.08 28.91
CA ARG A 1046 25.20 23.19 28.89
C ARG A 1046 24.53 21.96 29.50
N VAL A 1047 25.05 20.77 29.24
CA VAL A 1047 24.59 19.53 29.89
C VAL A 1047 24.71 19.64 31.41
N HIS A 1048 25.85 20.15 31.90
CA HIS A 1048 26.03 20.38 33.34
C HIS A 1048 25.01 21.37 33.90
N VAL A 1049 24.70 22.47 33.19
CA VAL A 1049 23.67 23.43 33.60
C VAL A 1049 22.31 22.76 33.80
N GLN A 1050 21.88 21.91 32.86
CA GLN A 1050 20.58 21.23 32.98
C GLN A 1050 20.56 20.18 34.10
N ILE A 1051 21.68 19.50 34.33
CA ILE A 1051 21.84 18.60 35.48
C ILE A 1051 21.78 19.40 36.80
N ASN A 1052 22.38 20.59 36.86
CA ASN A 1052 22.34 21.44 38.06
C ASN A 1052 20.91 21.85 38.39
N ARG A 1053 20.14 22.20 37.34
CA ARG A 1053 18.72 22.48 37.46
C ARG A 1053 17.97 21.29 38.06
N PHE A 1054 18.18 20.07 37.54
CA PHE A 1054 17.59 18.86 38.12
C PHE A 1054 17.98 18.67 39.59
N VAL A 1055 19.26 18.82 39.94
CA VAL A 1055 19.74 18.65 41.32
C VAL A 1055 19.08 19.65 42.27
N GLN A 1056 18.89 20.89 41.83
CA GLN A 1056 18.19 21.93 42.60
C GLN A 1056 16.70 21.62 42.76
N GLU A 1057 16.03 21.16 41.69
CA GLU A 1057 14.60 20.85 41.71
C GLU A 1057 14.26 19.58 42.50
N ALA A 1058 15.19 18.63 42.57
CA ALA A 1058 15.10 17.39 43.37
C ALA A 1058 15.78 17.50 44.75
N ALA A 1059 16.21 18.71 45.15
CA ALA A 1059 16.98 18.91 46.37
C ALA A 1059 16.27 18.32 47.60
N GLY A 1060 17.03 17.60 48.43
CA GLY A 1060 16.52 16.96 49.65
C GLY A 1060 16.00 15.53 49.47
N MET A 1061 15.85 15.04 48.23
CA MET A 1061 15.50 13.63 47.95
C MET A 1061 16.64 12.84 47.28
N LEU A 1062 17.75 13.48 46.93
CA LEU A 1062 18.88 12.85 46.25
C LEU A 1062 19.79 12.10 47.25
N PRO A 1063 20.03 10.79 47.06
CA PRO A 1063 20.91 10.03 47.94
C PRO A 1063 22.38 10.42 47.78
N ALA A 1064 23.09 10.60 48.90
CA ALA A 1064 24.51 10.95 48.90
C ALA A 1064 25.39 9.94 48.14
N VAL A 1065 25.06 8.65 48.23
CA VAL A 1065 25.79 7.56 47.55
C VAL A 1065 25.73 7.68 46.02
N ASP A 1066 24.59 8.11 45.46
CA ASP A 1066 24.44 8.29 44.03
C ASP A 1066 25.21 9.55 43.57
N MET A 1067 25.18 10.62 44.37
CA MET A 1067 25.90 11.86 44.10
C MET A 1067 27.42 11.64 44.12
N GLU A 1068 27.93 10.89 45.11
CA GLU A 1068 29.34 10.50 45.18
C GLU A 1068 29.76 9.67 43.96
N TRP A 1069 28.89 8.77 43.49
CA TRP A 1069 29.16 7.98 42.29
C TRP A 1069 29.33 8.86 41.05
N MET A 1070 28.51 9.90 40.88
CA MET A 1070 28.59 10.81 39.75
C MET A 1070 29.87 11.67 39.74
N ARG A 1071 30.57 11.81 40.88
CA ARG A 1071 31.85 12.54 41.00
C ARG A 1071 33.07 11.74 40.55
N ARG A 1072 32.95 10.43 40.33
CA ARG A 1072 34.10 9.59 39.95
C ARG A 1072 34.70 10.05 38.63
N GLU A 1073 36.04 10.07 38.55
CA GLU A 1073 36.77 10.49 37.34
C GLU A 1073 36.51 9.57 36.15
N THR A 1074 36.33 8.27 36.42
CA THR A 1074 36.01 7.26 35.42
C THR A 1074 34.74 6.50 35.79
N ILE A 1075 34.14 5.91 34.77
CA ILE A 1075 32.92 5.11 34.83
C ILE A 1075 33.00 3.96 33.84
N ARG A 1076 32.18 2.95 34.05
CA ARG A 1076 32.18 1.75 33.22
C ARG A 1076 31.35 1.91 31.95
N ARG A 1077 32.00 1.69 30.81
CA ARG A 1077 31.39 1.58 29.48
C ARG A 1077 31.46 0.14 29.00
N LYS A 1078 30.46 -0.34 28.27
CA LYS A 1078 30.51 -1.69 27.67
C LYS A 1078 31.61 -1.81 26.61
N GLY A 1079 32.46 -2.83 26.73
CA GLY A 1079 33.49 -3.19 25.75
C GLY A 1079 32.93 -4.20 24.75
N PHE A 1080 32.23 -3.71 23.72
CA PHE A 1080 31.52 -4.58 22.78
C PHE A 1080 32.43 -5.48 21.96
N VAL A 1081 33.63 -5.02 21.61
CA VAL A 1081 34.57 -5.84 20.85
C VAL A 1081 35.10 -6.97 21.72
N SER A 1082 35.49 -6.67 22.96
CA SER A 1082 35.91 -7.64 23.97
C SER A 1082 34.81 -8.67 24.25
N MET A 1083 33.55 -8.23 24.38
CA MET A 1083 32.40 -9.13 24.54
C MET A 1083 32.27 -10.08 23.36
N SER A 1084 32.43 -9.57 22.14
CA SER A 1084 32.33 -10.36 20.90
C SER A 1084 33.47 -11.37 20.79
N LEU A 1085 34.70 -11.00 21.19
CA LEU A 1085 35.88 -11.88 21.15
C LEU A 1085 35.82 -13.02 22.17
N GLN A 1086 35.29 -12.78 23.38
CA GLN A 1086 35.26 -13.79 24.44
C GLN A 1086 34.07 -14.75 24.35
N GLY A 1087 33.06 -14.45 23.53
CA GLY A 1087 31.84 -15.26 23.40
C GLY A 1087 31.03 -15.40 24.69
N SER A 1088 31.32 -14.57 25.70
CA SER A 1088 30.65 -14.58 27.00
C SER A 1088 29.33 -13.82 26.94
N SER A 1089 28.31 -14.31 27.66
CA SER A 1089 27.06 -13.60 27.86
C SER A 1089 27.13 -12.52 28.94
N ALA A 1090 28.25 -12.41 29.68
CA ALA A 1090 28.45 -11.39 30.70
C ALA A 1090 28.88 -10.06 30.06
N ASP A 1091 28.35 -8.96 30.58
CA ASP A 1091 28.79 -7.62 30.18
C ASP A 1091 30.26 -7.42 30.60
N ILE A 1092 31.12 -7.11 29.63
CA ILE A 1092 32.51 -6.70 29.87
C ILE A 1092 32.54 -5.18 29.84
N TYR A 1093 33.19 -4.58 30.83
CA TYR A 1093 33.29 -3.14 30.95
C TYR A 1093 34.73 -2.67 30.85
N VAL A 1094 34.89 -1.47 30.31
CA VAL A 1094 36.13 -0.70 30.26
C VAL A 1094 35.92 0.63 30.97
N GLU A 1095 36.98 1.14 31.61
CA GLU A 1095 36.95 2.42 32.30
C GLU A 1095 37.06 3.55 31.27
N GLU A 1096 36.07 4.43 31.23
CA GLU A 1096 35.98 5.59 30.36
C GLU A 1096 35.90 6.86 31.21
N ARG A 1097 36.44 7.98 30.72
CA ARG A 1097 36.32 9.26 31.42
C ARG A 1097 34.85 9.63 31.61
N ASN A 1098 34.48 9.99 32.83
CA ASN A 1098 33.13 10.42 33.13
C ASN A 1098 32.93 11.88 32.69
N PRO A 1099 32.09 12.16 31.67
CA PRO A 1099 31.87 13.53 31.19
C PRO A 1099 31.10 14.39 32.20
N LEU A 1100 30.48 13.78 33.22
CA LEU A 1100 29.71 14.47 34.26
C LEU A 1100 30.52 14.74 35.53
N ALA A 1101 31.73 14.16 35.70
CA ALA A 1101 32.50 14.25 36.95
C ALA A 1101 32.83 15.68 37.36
N ALA A 1102 33.12 16.55 36.39
CA ALA A 1102 33.51 17.93 36.62
C ALA A 1102 32.32 18.85 36.98
N ASN A 1103 31.09 18.33 37.03
CA ASN A 1103 29.93 19.13 37.31
C ASN A 1103 29.91 19.58 38.80
N PRO A 1104 29.87 20.90 39.08
CA PRO A 1104 29.88 21.41 40.45
C PRO A 1104 28.64 21.06 41.27
N ALA A 1105 27.48 20.76 40.67
CA ALA A 1105 26.29 20.41 41.45
C ALA A 1105 26.39 19.07 42.17
N TRP A 1106 27.40 18.26 41.83
CA TRP A 1106 27.64 17.05 42.59
C TRP A 1106 28.18 17.35 43.97
N ALA A 1107 28.94 18.44 44.17
CA ALA A 1107 29.63 18.84 45.41
C ALA A 1107 28.66 19.17 46.55
#